data_AF-A0A3D1TGM3-F1
#
_entry.id   AF-A0A3D1TGM3-F1
#
_cell.length_a   1.000
_cell.length_b   1.000
_cell.length_c   1.000
_cell.angle_alpha   90.00
_cell.angle_beta   90.00
_cell.angle_gamma   90.00
#
_symmetry.space_group_name_H-M   'P 1'
#
loop_
_entity.id
_entity.type
_entity.pdbx_description
1 polymer ?
#
loop_
_entity_poly.entity_id
_entity_poly.type
_entity_poly.pdbx_seq_one_letter_code
_entity_poly.pdbx_strand_id
1 'polypeptide(L)'
;MKVHTVSFLAFTATISIWATSAVWGQEFHDWESGFEVDMEGWGASDAGAILSWQAAGGSDGAFLQGSGTGTEWHFVSPVDWSGDWSAYQALRFDMAITSRHYADSDRGDIVVIVGANGQEMRWNGPAPLWTWTHYEIGLVPEAFGVEKAIFDGIMADVVEMRILAEYTSASETVGLDRVLVTDAPIHVHSESLIERFTSATVDPLDNSVAGWLPVDDTTLSVVEMGRPSYCLHGDDWRDGRYFKIASPPSWAGDWRGFTELSFDFMWDSSGGTQTDIPLVEFFGANGQVLTWNATITDGQWQRHHIDLAPASFGVDQEVFDGVMSYVNQIWIRGEHDSGDDQAYLDNVVLSTGPFVPRRFETSLVSRFGADAEGWLAIGNSLRGWAEMGGLTGGYLTSEDLGTGTGRFQSPDGWSGDWREFKELRLFLKTLGRNRGDLPLHIWIVTWDGSSISQTLPPPYRSWTPYTMELTPEAFGVDAGQFDAILGDVAYLWIESDLVSGAGAIDRTGMDEVALIADATLLTTPPERFSRFSADSEGWRGNGWTGSDWTFNMNPAAHQQQGGNPDGFIIMDDAELNAGWFSPEAWAGDWRGYESIVFDLKIIEGTVENLLEPGWMVAVISPHGNLFQDCAEVPIPQEWKHYEFALTPEAFGVSRGEFEMKMRDAIAISIRSEWINNMELEGLDNVRLSKAPEAYWNWISGYLTSVELEDELISGKWADADQDGASNWEEYVALTAPDDPLSRFDVRVERTVDGFEIGYFGRVGRLYQVWKTADLSAPESWVVVGPMEPGEDAMRTYMDPAVDPAAFFRVGIRIP
;
A
#
# COMPACT_ATOMS: atom_id res chain seq x y z
N MET A 1 -14.48 -47.31 -18.22
CA MET A 1 -15.88 -47.21 -17.75
C MET A 1 -16.03 -47.81 -16.35
N LYS A 2 -15.85 -46.98 -15.31
CA LYS A 2 -16.23 -47.21 -13.91
C LYS A 2 -16.70 -45.85 -13.38
N VAL A 3 -17.96 -45.77 -12.97
CA VAL A 3 -18.57 -44.55 -12.46
C VAL A 3 -18.23 -44.44 -10.98
N HIS A 4 -17.51 -43.40 -10.59
CA HIS A 4 -17.44 -42.95 -9.19
C HIS A 4 -18.38 -41.75 -9.02
N THR A 5 -19.36 -41.92 -8.14
CA THR A 5 -20.33 -40.91 -7.75
C THR A 5 -19.68 -39.93 -6.77
N VAL A 6 -19.60 -38.65 -7.11
CA VAL A 6 -19.32 -37.56 -6.17
C VAL A 6 -20.62 -36.80 -5.94
N SER A 7 -21.04 -36.71 -4.68
CA SER A 7 -22.22 -35.96 -4.25
C SER A 7 -21.85 -34.48 -4.11
N PHE A 8 -22.50 -33.60 -4.88
CA PHE A 8 -22.44 -32.15 -4.67
C PHE A 8 -23.58 -31.71 -3.74
N LEU A 9 -23.21 -31.02 -2.66
CA LEU A 9 -24.11 -30.19 -1.85
C LEU A 9 -24.54 -28.97 -2.70
N ALA A 10 -25.84 -28.72 -2.75
CA ALA A 10 -26.40 -27.58 -3.46
C ALA A 10 -26.15 -26.26 -2.71
N PHE A 11 -25.45 -25.32 -3.35
CA PHE A 11 -25.58 -23.89 -3.08
C PHE A 11 -26.27 -23.25 -4.29
N THR A 12 -27.42 -22.63 -4.03
CA THR A 12 -28.22 -21.93 -5.03
C THR A 12 -27.59 -20.57 -5.36
N ALA A 13 -27.07 -20.42 -6.58
CA ALA A 13 -26.81 -19.12 -7.19
C ALA A 13 -27.76 -18.94 -8.39
N THR A 14 -28.59 -17.89 -8.33
CA THR A 14 -29.48 -17.45 -9.40
C THR A 14 -28.67 -16.98 -10.61
N ILE A 15 -28.66 -17.78 -11.68
CA ILE A 15 -28.17 -17.37 -13.00
C ILE A 15 -29.29 -16.61 -13.72
N SER A 16 -29.04 -15.33 -14.01
CA SER A 16 -29.84 -14.51 -14.92
C SER A 16 -29.61 -14.97 -16.36
N ILE A 17 -30.64 -15.53 -16.99
CA ILE A 17 -30.61 -15.97 -18.38
C ILE A 17 -30.87 -14.76 -19.27
N TRP A 18 -29.84 -14.25 -19.95
CA TRP A 18 -30.01 -13.51 -21.19
C TRP A 18 -29.98 -14.51 -22.35
N ALA A 19 -31.12 -14.67 -23.01
CA ALA A 19 -31.25 -15.50 -24.19
C ALA A 19 -30.56 -14.81 -25.37
N THR A 20 -29.39 -15.30 -25.78
CA THR A 20 -28.87 -15.13 -27.13
C THR A 20 -29.01 -16.46 -27.87
N SER A 21 -29.43 -16.35 -29.13
CA SER A 21 -29.76 -17.45 -30.03
C SER A 21 -28.63 -18.48 -30.16
N ALA A 22 -28.88 -19.71 -29.71
CA ALA A 22 -28.02 -20.85 -29.97
C ALA A 22 -28.01 -21.17 -31.47
N VAL A 23 -26.94 -20.79 -32.15
CA VAL A 23 -26.43 -21.53 -33.32
C VAL A 23 -25.80 -22.79 -32.73
N TRP A 24 -26.23 -23.97 -33.16
CA TRP A 24 -25.56 -25.23 -32.84
C TRP A 24 -24.18 -25.21 -33.49
N GLY A 25 -23.18 -24.67 -32.79
CA GLY A 25 -21.78 -24.88 -33.10
C GLY A 25 -21.41 -26.32 -32.77
N GLN A 26 -20.70 -26.96 -33.67
CA GLN A 26 -20.04 -28.24 -33.42
C GLN A 26 -19.01 -28.00 -32.31
N GLU A 27 -19.15 -28.60 -31.13
CA GLU A 27 -18.09 -28.61 -30.11
C GLU A 27 -16.91 -29.40 -30.70
N PHE A 28 -15.81 -28.72 -31.01
CA PHE A 28 -14.53 -29.36 -31.29
C PHE A 28 -13.95 -29.85 -29.96
N HIS A 29 -13.31 -31.01 -29.99
CA HIS A 29 -12.72 -31.62 -28.79
C HIS A 29 -11.22 -31.38 -28.85
N ASP A 30 -10.65 -30.70 -27.85
CA ASP A 30 -9.20 -30.56 -27.73
C ASP A 30 -8.51 -31.93 -27.66
N TRP A 31 -7.34 -32.07 -28.26
CA TRP A 31 -6.50 -33.26 -28.09
C TRP A 31 -5.46 -32.99 -27.03
N GLU A 32 -5.48 -33.73 -25.94
CA GLU A 32 -4.59 -33.51 -24.79
C GLU A 32 -3.85 -34.80 -24.41
N SER A 33 -2.58 -34.64 -24.03
CA SER A 33 -1.79 -35.65 -23.34
C SER A 33 -0.94 -35.03 -22.24
N GLY A 34 -1.30 -35.33 -20.99
CA GLY A 34 -0.56 -34.93 -19.78
C GLY A 34 0.25 -36.08 -19.17
N PHE A 35 0.14 -37.30 -19.71
CA PHE A 35 0.92 -38.46 -19.27
C PHE A 35 0.77 -38.80 -17.78
N GLU A 36 -0.39 -38.58 -17.18
CA GLU A 36 -0.58 -38.72 -15.73
C GLU A 36 -0.51 -40.18 -15.23
N VAL A 37 -0.85 -41.14 -16.10
CA VAL A 37 -1.00 -42.55 -15.71
C VAL A 37 -0.32 -43.55 -16.64
N ASP A 38 -0.13 -43.21 -17.92
CA ASP A 38 0.55 -44.03 -18.91
C ASP A 38 1.02 -43.19 -20.11
N MET A 39 1.37 -43.86 -21.22
CA MET A 39 1.89 -43.24 -22.44
C MET A 39 0.80 -42.72 -23.39
N GLU A 40 -0.47 -42.90 -23.06
CA GLU A 40 -1.63 -42.31 -23.75
C GLU A 40 -1.71 -42.60 -25.27
N GLY A 41 -1.10 -43.70 -25.71
CA GLY A 41 -1.11 -44.14 -27.11
C GLY A 41 -0.01 -43.55 -27.99
N TRP A 42 0.92 -42.78 -27.42
CA TRP A 42 2.07 -42.21 -28.14
C TRP A 42 3.04 -43.29 -28.62
N GLY A 43 3.55 -43.11 -29.84
CA GLY A 43 4.49 -44.00 -30.50
C GLY A 43 5.82 -43.32 -30.84
N ALA A 44 6.75 -44.08 -31.42
CA ALA A 44 8.01 -43.55 -31.94
C ALA A 44 8.12 -43.83 -33.45
N SER A 45 8.70 -42.88 -34.20
CA SER A 45 8.83 -43.00 -35.66
C SER A 45 9.88 -44.03 -36.10
N ASP A 46 10.85 -44.35 -35.23
CA ASP A 46 11.87 -45.36 -35.45
C ASP A 46 11.62 -46.58 -34.56
N ALA A 47 11.67 -47.79 -35.14
CA ALA A 47 11.52 -49.04 -34.41
C ALA A 47 12.68 -49.32 -33.44
N GLY A 48 13.82 -48.63 -33.62
CA GLY A 48 14.95 -48.66 -32.70
C GLY A 48 14.77 -47.78 -31.44
N ALA A 49 13.84 -46.82 -31.46
CA ALA A 49 13.59 -45.93 -30.35
C ALA A 49 12.76 -46.61 -29.26
N ILE A 50 13.07 -46.32 -28.00
CA ILE A 50 12.38 -46.87 -26.82
C ILE A 50 11.68 -45.74 -26.12
N LEU A 51 10.38 -45.90 -25.89
CA LEU A 51 9.57 -44.99 -25.06
C LEU A 51 9.30 -45.62 -23.70
N SER A 52 9.27 -44.78 -22.67
CA SER A 52 8.99 -45.17 -21.30
C SER A 52 8.24 -44.05 -20.57
N TRP A 53 7.18 -44.40 -19.86
CA TRP A 53 6.49 -43.49 -18.95
C TRP A 53 7.29 -43.32 -17.65
N GLN A 54 7.44 -42.09 -17.20
CA GLN A 54 8.12 -41.74 -15.95
C GLN A 54 7.12 -41.12 -14.98
N ALA A 55 7.09 -41.61 -13.74
CA ALA A 55 6.10 -41.19 -12.75
C ALA A 55 6.38 -39.82 -12.08
N ALA A 56 7.55 -39.23 -12.33
CA ALA A 56 8.01 -37.98 -11.74
C ALA A 56 9.11 -37.35 -12.60
N GLY A 57 9.26 -36.03 -12.53
CA GLY A 57 10.28 -35.27 -13.26
C GLY A 57 9.78 -34.55 -14.51
N GLY A 58 8.48 -34.63 -14.80
CA GLY A 58 7.72 -33.81 -15.75
C GLY A 58 7.60 -32.35 -15.32
N SER A 59 6.94 -31.52 -16.14
CA SER A 59 6.70 -30.12 -15.83
C SER A 59 5.81 -29.94 -14.59
N ASP A 60 4.97 -30.92 -14.28
CA ASP A 60 4.25 -31.06 -13.00
C ASP A 60 3.87 -32.52 -12.74
N GLY A 61 4.88 -33.39 -12.57
CA GLY A 61 4.65 -34.78 -12.23
C GLY A 61 5.21 -35.77 -13.24
N ALA A 62 4.35 -36.59 -13.84
CA ALA A 62 4.76 -37.65 -14.76
C ALA A 62 5.06 -37.11 -16.17
N PHE A 63 5.78 -37.86 -17.00
CA PHE A 63 6.07 -37.48 -18.38
C PHE A 63 6.39 -38.68 -19.28
N LEU A 64 6.40 -38.46 -20.60
CA LEU A 64 6.85 -39.44 -21.57
C LEU A 64 8.34 -39.25 -21.87
N GLN A 65 9.16 -40.23 -21.55
CA GLN A 65 10.59 -40.24 -21.89
C GLN A 65 10.85 -41.15 -23.09
N GLY A 66 11.67 -40.70 -24.04
CA GLY A 66 12.19 -41.55 -25.10
C GLY A 66 13.71 -41.51 -25.23
N SER A 67 14.25 -42.57 -25.84
CA SER A 67 15.69 -42.72 -26.12
C SER A 67 15.90 -43.42 -27.48
N GLY A 68 16.75 -42.84 -28.32
CA GLY A 68 17.09 -43.35 -29.65
C GLY A 68 18.42 -44.10 -29.73
N THR A 69 18.73 -44.60 -30.94
CA THR A 69 19.99 -45.30 -31.24
C THR A 69 20.97 -44.47 -32.10
N GLY A 70 20.82 -43.14 -32.13
CA GLY A 70 21.67 -42.22 -32.92
C GLY A 70 21.18 -41.94 -34.34
N THR A 71 19.91 -42.27 -34.65
CA THR A 71 19.20 -41.94 -35.90
C THR A 71 18.08 -40.97 -35.58
N GLU A 72 17.77 -40.03 -36.46
CA GLU A 72 16.67 -39.08 -36.26
C GLU A 72 15.34 -39.82 -36.04
N TRP A 73 14.68 -39.56 -34.92
CA TRP A 73 13.41 -40.15 -34.56
C TRP A 73 12.52 -39.14 -33.82
N HIS A 74 11.22 -39.41 -33.79
CA HIS A 74 10.20 -38.50 -33.28
C HIS A 74 9.25 -39.24 -32.33
N PHE A 75 8.70 -38.52 -31.35
CA PHE A 75 7.44 -38.89 -30.72
C PHE A 75 6.31 -38.74 -31.75
N VAL A 76 5.46 -39.76 -31.88
CA VAL A 76 4.36 -39.81 -32.84
C VAL A 76 3.04 -39.78 -32.07
N SER A 77 2.17 -38.85 -32.44
CA SER A 77 0.86 -38.67 -31.81
C SER A 77 0.01 -39.95 -31.85
N PRO A 78 -0.91 -40.15 -30.90
CA PRO A 78 -1.87 -41.25 -30.95
C PRO A 78 -2.68 -41.26 -32.26
N VAL A 79 -3.02 -42.45 -32.77
CA VAL A 79 -3.79 -42.61 -34.02
C VAL A 79 -5.16 -41.93 -33.95
N ASP A 80 -5.73 -41.82 -32.76
CA ASP A 80 -7.03 -41.19 -32.52
C ASP A 80 -6.98 -39.67 -32.75
N TRP A 81 -5.80 -39.05 -32.79
CA TRP A 81 -5.64 -37.62 -33.09
C TRP A 81 -5.74 -37.31 -34.60
N SER A 82 -5.83 -38.33 -35.46
CA SER A 82 -6.02 -38.15 -36.90
C SER A 82 -7.41 -37.58 -37.25
N GLY A 83 -7.50 -36.86 -38.36
CA GLY A 83 -8.74 -36.30 -38.90
C GLY A 83 -8.62 -34.82 -39.26
N ASP A 84 -9.77 -34.16 -39.40
CA ASP A 84 -9.84 -32.75 -39.79
C ASP A 84 -9.38 -31.83 -38.65
N TRP A 85 -8.25 -31.17 -38.84
CA TRP A 85 -7.65 -30.19 -37.93
C TRP A 85 -7.94 -28.74 -38.33
N SER A 86 -8.76 -28.49 -39.35
CA SER A 86 -8.98 -27.14 -39.92
C SER A 86 -9.54 -26.12 -38.92
N ALA A 87 -10.11 -26.55 -37.80
CA ALA A 87 -10.63 -25.70 -36.74
C ALA A 87 -9.63 -25.43 -35.61
N TYR A 88 -8.55 -26.21 -35.49
CA TYR A 88 -7.55 -26.01 -34.46
C TYR A 88 -6.66 -24.82 -34.79
N GLN A 89 -6.30 -24.06 -33.76
CA GLN A 89 -5.57 -22.81 -33.88
C GLN A 89 -4.19 -22.85 -33.20
N ALA A 90 -3.96 -23.77 -32.26
CA ALA A 90 -2.67 -23.89 -31.57
C ALA A 90 -2.29 -25.35 -31.25
N LEU A 91 -0.99 -25.61 -31.25
CA LEU A 91 -0.33 -26.79 -30.69
C LEU A 91 0.57 -26.35 -29.54
N ARG A 92 0.43 -26.94 -28.35
CA ARG A 92 1.27 -26.68 -27.17
C ARG A 92 1.93 -27.97 -26.68
N PHE A 93 3.13 -27.91 -26.14
CA PHE A 93 3.81 -29.03 -25.51
C PHE A 93 5.05 -28.56 -24.74
N ASP A 94 5.50 -29.37 -23.79
CA ASP A 94 6.75 -29.15 -23.06
C ASP A 94 7.79 -30.21 -23.47
N MET A 95 9.06 -29.81 -23.61
CA MET A 95 10.17 -30.75 -23.85
C MET A 95 11.40 -30.48 -23.00
N ALA A 96 12.15 -31.55 -22.72
CA ALA A 96 13.46 -31.47 -22.06
C ALA A 96 14.44 -32.54 -22.58
N ILE A 97 15.70 -32.18 -22.83
CA ILE A 97 16.80 -33.14 -23.02
C ILE A 97 17.28 -33.64 -21.65
N THR A 98 16.49 -34.53 -21.05
CA THR A 98 16.68 -35.05 -19.69
C THR A 98 18.05 -35.69 -19.41
N SER A 99 18.78 -36.15 -20.44
CA SER A 99 20.15 -36.65 -20.32
C SER A 99 21.21 -35.56 -20.17
N ARG A 100 20.82 -34.27 -20.19
CA ARG A 100 21.71 -33.11 -20.07
C ARG A 100 22.74 -33.00 -21.19
N HIS A 101 22.28 -33.20 -22.41
CA HIS A 101 23.06 -32.94 -23.62
C HIS A 101 22.58 -31.68 -24.33
N TYR A 102 23.45 -31.04 -25.10
CA TYR A 102 23.06 -29.99 -26.03
C TYR A 102 22.67 -30.59 -27.37
N ALA A 103 21.63 -30.03 -27.97
CA ALA A 103 21.34 -30.31 -29.35
C ALA A 103 22.55 -30.01 -30.24
N ASP A 104 22.82 -30.90 -31.19
CA ASP A 104 23.75 -30.67 -32.27
C ASP A 104 23.23 -29.49 -33.13
N SER A 105 24.14 -28.67 -33.66
CA SER A 105 23.82 -27.39 -34.32
C SER A 105 22.91 -27.47 -35.54
N ASP A 106 22.66 -28.67 -36.06
CA ASP A 106 22.03 -28.91 -37.36
C ASP A 106 20.61 -29.52 -37.21
N ARG A 107 20.02 -29.46 -36.01
CA ARG A 107 18.69 -30.02 -35.73
C ARG A 107 17.60 -28.99 -35.99
N GLY A 108 16.76 -29.26 -36.97
CA GLY A 108 15.55 -28.50 -37.30
C GLY A 108 14.31 -29.39 -37.29
N ASP A 109 13.20 -28.90 -37.82
CA ASP A 109 11.96 -29.65 -38.03
C ASP A 109 11.39 -30.28 -36.74
N ILE A 110 11.36 -29.49 -35.66
CA ILE A 110 10.90 -29.94 -34.34
C ILE A 110 9.48 -30.51 -34.39
N VAL A 111 8.58 -29.92 -35.17
CA VAL A 111 7.24 -30.48 -35.38
C VAL A 111 7.01 -30.76 -36.86
N VAL A 112 6.53 -31.95 -37.17
CA VAL A 112 6.08 -32.34 -38.51
C VAL A 112 4.62 -32.77 -38.46
N ILE A 113 3.77 -32.14 -39.26
CA ILE A 113 2.36 -32.52 -39.41
C ILE A 113 2.16 -33.12 -40.80
N VAL A 114 1.56 -34.31 -40.86
CA VAL A 114 1.41 -35.11 -42.07
C VAL A 114 -0.06 -35.22 -42.46
N GLY A 115 -0.40 -34.84 -43.69
CA GLY A 115 -1.75 -34.96 -44.23
C GLY A 115 -1.99 -36.27 -44.98
N ALA A 116 -3.25 -36.72 -45.08
CA ALA A 116 -3.65 -37.91 -45.83
C ALA A 116 -3.39 -37.78 -47.34
N ASN A 117 -3.21 -36.54 -47.82
CA ASN A 117 -2.78 -36.21 -49.18
C ASN A 117 -1.30 -36.56 -49.45
N GLY A 118 -0.54 -37.01 -48.44
CA GLY A 118 0.88 -37.35 -48.52
C GLY A 118 1.82 -36.16 -48.48
N GLN A 119 1.31 -34.96 -48.19
CA GLN A 119 2.12 -33.77 -47.95
C GLN A 119 2.45 -33.64 -46.45
N GLU A 120 3.56 -32.98 -46.16
CA GLU A 120 4.01 -32.70 -44.80
C GLU A 120 4.37 -31.23 -44.69
N MET A 121 4.10 -30.63 -43.53
CA MET A 121 4.59 -29.31 -43.17
C MET A 121 5.42 -29.41 -41.90
N ARG A 122 6.45 -28.55 -41.80
CA ARG A 122 7.46 -28.63 -40.76
C ARG A 122 7.59 -27.28 -40.07
N TRP A 123 7.70 -27.33 -38.76
CA TRP A 123 7.94 -26.20 -37.92
C TRP A 123 9.35 -26.30 -37.35
N ASN A 124 10.11 -25.22 -37.50
CA ASN A 124 11.44 -25.09 -36.94
C ASN A 124 11.36 -24.23 -35.68
N GLY A 125 12.17 -24.52 -34.67
CA GLY A 125 12.21 -23.77 -33.43
C GLY A 125 13.52 -23.97 -32.70
N PRO A 126 13.73 -23.28 -31.57
CA PRO A 126 14.88 -23.55 -30.71
C PRO A 126 14.77 -24.97 -30.15
N ALA A 127 15.90 -25.69 -30.15
CA ALA A 127 15.97 -27.00 -29.52
C ALA A 127 15.68 -26.88 -28.00
N PRO A 128 15.07 -27.91 -27.39
CA PRO A 128 14.75 -27.86 -25.97
C PRO A 128 16.03 -27.87 -25.14
N LEU A 129 15.96 -27.24 -23.98
CA LEU A 129 17.02 -27.28 -22.99
C LEU A 129 16.99 -28.63 -22.25
N TRP A 130 17.95 -28.87 -21.35
CA TRP A 130 17.86 -30.02 -20.43
C TRP A 130 16.86 -29.81 -19.29
N THR A 131 16.33 -28.59 -19.17
CA THR A 131 15.15 -28.23 -18.37
C THR A 131 13.91 -28.16 -19.27
N TRP A 132 12.72 -28.25 -18.65
CA TRP A 132 11.46 -28.18 -19.39
C TRP A 132 11.31 -26.83 -20.09
N THR A 133 11.13 -26.92 -21.41
CA THR A 133 10.92 -25.79 -22.32
C THR A 133 9.50 -25.88 -22.85
N HIS A 134 8.69 -24.84 -22.63
CA HIS A 134 7.33 -24.75 -23.17
C HIS A 134 7.37 -24.29 -24.63
N TYR A 135 6.57 -24.95 -25.45
CA TYR A 135 6.32 -24.60 -26.84
C TYR A 135 4.83 -24.35 -27.05
N GLU A 136 4.47 -23.26 -27.71
CA GLU A 136 3.15 -23.07 -28.28
C GLU A 136 3.29 -22.52 -29.70
N ILE A 137 2.60 -23.16 -30.63
CA ILE A 137 2.75 -22.98 -32.07
C ILE A 137 1.38 -22.62 -32.63
N GLY A 138 1.30 -21.47 -33.29
CA GLY A 138 0.12 -21.12 -34.08
C GLY A 138 -0.03 -22.06 -35.27
N LEU A 139 -1.18 -22.71 -35.39
CA LEU A 139 -1.55 -23.54 -36.53
C LEU A 139 -2.00 -22.64 -37.69
N VAL A 140 -1.04 -21.93 -38.28
CA VAL A 140 -1.24 -21.03 -39.42
C VAL A 140 -0.16 -21.25 -40.49
N PRO A 141 -0.42 -20.99 -41.78
CA PRO A 141 0.53 -21.25 -42.86
C PRO A 141 1.91 -20.61 -42.65
N GLU A 142 1.92 -19.39 -42.10
CA GLU A 142 3.11 -18.57 -41.88
C GLU A 142 4.08 -19.22 -40.87
N ALA A 143 3.56 -19.88 -39.83
CA ALA A 143 4.38 -20.55 -38.80
C ALA A 143 5.18 -21.74 -39.37
N PHE A 144 4.67 -22.37 -40.43
CA PHE A 144 5.30 -23.52 -41.10
C PHE A 144 6.03 -23.12 -42.39
N GLY A 145 6.02 -21.83 -42.76
CA GLY A 145 6.65 -21.34 -43.98
C GLY A 145 6.06 -21.93 -45.27
N VAL A 146 4.77 -22.28 -45.28
CA VAL A 146 4.09 -22.90 -46.43
C VAL A 146 2.98 -22.00 -46.99
N GLU A 147 2.63 -22.20 -48.26
CA GLU A 147 1.48 -21.54 -48.86
C GLU A 147 0.16 -22.01 -48.22
N LYS A 148 -0.81 -21.10 -48.07
CA LYS A 148 -2.13 -21.40 -47.48
C LYS A 148 -2.82 -22.62 -48.10
N ALA A 149 -2.68 -22.84 -49.41
CA ALA A 149 -3.30 -23.99 -50.07
C ALA A 149 -2.68 -25.34 -49.65
N ILE A 150 -1.38 -25.36 -49.34
CA ILE A 150 -0.68 -26.55 -48.84
C ILE A 150 -1.11 -26.79 -47.38
N PHE A 151 -1.10 -25.73 -46.57
CA PHE A 151 -1.56 -25.77 -45.18
C PHE A 151 -3.00 -26.30 -45.07
N ASP A 152 -3.96 -25.65 -45.75
CA ASP A 152 -5.37 -26.05 -45.77
C ASP A 152 -5.52 -27.52 -46.24
N GLY A 153 -4.72 -27.95 -47.21
CA GLY A 153 -4.74 -29.32 -47.74
C GLY A 153 -4.24 -30.37 -46.75
N ILE A 154 -3.25 -30.04 -45.90
CA ILE A 154 -2.73 -30.91 -44.84
C ILE A 154 -3.73 -30.95 -43.67
N MET A 155 -4.21 -29.78 -43.24
CA MET A 155 -5.08 -29.63 -42.06
C MET A 155 -6.48 -30.22 -42.26
N ALA A 156 -6.97 -30.34 -43.50
CA ALA A 156 -8.28 -30.94 -43.78
C ALA A 156 -8.36 -32.43 -43.42
N ASP A 157 -7.23 -33.14 -43.32
CA ASP A 157 -7.17 -34.56 -42.95
C ASP A 157 -5.74 -34.91 -42.47
N VAL A 158 -5.42 -34.60 -41.22
CA VAL A 158 -4.15 -34.93 -40.57
C VAL A 158 -4.10 -36.42 -40.24
N VAL A 159 -3.01 -37.09 -40.59
CA VAL A 159 -2.81 -38.52 -40.28
C VAL A 159 -1.96 -38.71 -39.03
N GLU A 160 -0.95 -37.87 -38.84
CA GLU A 160 -0.10 -37.89 -37.65
C GLU A 160 0.64 -36.58 -37.46
N MET A 161 0.98 -36.31 -36.20
CA MET A 161 1.93 -35.29 -35.79
C MET A 161 3.17 -35.98 -35.21
N ARG A 162 4.34 -35.47 -35.58
CA ARG A 162 5.64 -35.93 -35.10
C ARG A 162 6.35 -34.80 -34.37
N ILE A 163 6.87 -35.06 -33.18
CA ILE A 163 7.70 -34.13 -32.41
C ILE A 163 9.11 -34.72 -32.32
N LEU A 164 10.11 -33.99 -32.80
CA LEU A 164 11.51 -34.42 -32.85
C LEU A 164 11.99 -34.84 -31.46
N ALA A 165 12.70 -35.96 -31.39
CA ALA A 165 13.19 -36.51 -30.12
C ALA A 165 14.66 -36.96 -30.19
N GLU A 166 15.35 -36.62 -31.29
CA GLU A 166 16.78 -36.84 -31.48
C GLU A 166 17.45 -35.50 -31.79
N TYR A 167 18.03 -34.90 -30.76
CA TYR A 167 18.74 -33.63 -30.80
C TYR A 167 20.25 -33.80 -30.84
N THR A 168 20.82 -34.91 -30.39
CA THR A 168 22.28 -35.12 -30.38
C THR A 168 22.69 -36.28 -31.29
N SER A 169 23.98 -36.42 -31.54
CA SER A 169 24.58 -37.62 -32.17
C SER A 169 25.05 -38.63 -31.12
N ALA A 170 24.93 -38.28 -29.83
CA ALA A 170 25.18 -39.16 -28.70
C ALA A 170 23.89 -39.89 -28.27
N SER A 171 24.03 -40.89 -27.41
CA SER A 171 22.85 -41.48 -26.77
C SER A 171 22.25 -40.46 -25.81
N GLU A 172 21.03 -40.03 -26.05
CA GLU A 172 20.31 -39.08 -25.20
C GLU A 172 18.96 -39.63 -24.73
N THR A 173 18.38 -38.94 -23.75
CA THR A 173 17.00 -39.14 -23.35
C THR A 173 16.27 -37.81 -23.41
N VAL A 174 15.11 -37.81 -24.06
CA VAL A 174 14.26 -36.64 -24.23
C VAL A 174 12.92 -36.89 -23.55
N GLY A 175 12.42 -35.89 -22.83
CA GLY A 175 11.10 -35.86 -22.21
C GLY A 175 10.12 -35.05 -23.05
N LEU A 176 8.88 -35.51 -23.12
CA LEU A 176 7.71 -34.83 -23.69
C LEU A 176 6.60 -34.79 -22.64
N ASP A 177 5.97 -33.65 -22.47
CA ASP A 177 4.89 -33.42 -21.51
C ASP A 177 3.85 -32.40 -22.04
N ARG A 178 2.66 -32.35 -21.43
CA ARG A 178 1.58 -31.37 -21.67
C ARG A 178 1.26 -31.06 -23.13
N VAL A 179 1.12 -32.09 -23.96
CA VAL A 179 0.78 -31.89 -25.38
C VAL A 179 -0.69 -31.54 -25.53
N LEU A 180 -1.00 -30.41 -26.18
CA LEU A 180 -2.35 -29.92 -26.41
C LEU A 180 -2.52 -29.41 -27.85
N VAL A 181 -3.47 -29.94 -28.60
CA VAL A 181 -3.96 -29.35 -29.85
C VAL A 181 -5.36 -28.80 -29.60
N THR A 182 -5.55 -27.50 -29.82
CA THR A 182 -6.77 -26.80 -29.39
C THR A 182 -7.27 -25.81 -30.44
N ASP A 183 -8.59 -25.57 -30.43
CA ASP A 183 -9.24 -24.54 -31.23
C ASP A 183 -9.17 -23.15 -30.56
N ALA A 184 -8.62 -23.07 -29.35
CA ALA A 184 -8.27 -21.80 -28.73
C ALA A 184 -7.13 -21.11 -29.50
N PRO A 185 -7.26 -19.80 -29.80
CA PRO A 185 -6.20 -19.06 -30.48
C PRO A 185 -4.92 -18.99 -29.63
N ILE A 186 -3.80 -18.70 -30.30
CA ILE A 186 -2.54 -18.35 -29.62
C ILE A 186 -2.78 -17.24 -28.59
N HIS A 187 -2.05 -17.30 -27.49
CA HIS A 187 -2.19 -16.29 -26.45
C HIS A 187 -1.81 -14.90 -26.98
N VAL A 188 -2.73 -13.94 -26.84
CA VAL A 188 -2.51 -12.52 -27.18
C VAL A 188 -2.58 -11.74 -25.89
N HIS A 189 -1.50 -11.04 -25.57
CA HIS A 189 -1.44 -10.18 -24.40
C HIS A 189 -2.21 -8.88 -24.65
N SER A 190 -3.20 -8.58 -23.80
CA SER A 190 -3.97 -7.34 -23.88
C SER A 190 -3.43 -6.22 -22.98
N GLU A 191 -2.45 -6.52 -22.13
CA GLU A 191 -1.86 -5.62 -21.15
C GLU A 191 -0.33 -5.72 -21.22
N SER A 192 0.38 -4.69 -20.74
CA SER A 192 1.83 -4.73 -20.57
C SER A 192 2.23 -5.82 -19.56
N LEU A 193 3.30 -6.56 -19.85
CA LEU A 193 3.90 -7.53 -18.92
C LEU A 193 5.00 -6.85 -18.13
N ILE A 194 4.98 -7.01 -16.81
CA ILE A 194 5.90 -6.33 -15.91
C ILE A 194 6.44 -7.34 -14.91
N GLU A 195 7.76 -7.40 -14.81
CA GLU A 195 8.46 -8.09 -13.74
C GLU A 195 9.23 -7.07 -12.89
N ARG A 196 8.94 -7.09 -11.60
CA ARG A 196 9.63 -6.30 -10.57
C ARG A 196 9.91 -7.24 -9.42
N PHE A 197 11.19 -7.48 -9.14
CA PHE A 197 11.58 -8.48 -8.16
C PHE A 197 11.41 -7.93 -6.74
N THR A 198 10.91 -8.79 -5.84
CA THR A 198 10.65 -8.45 -4.43
C THR A 198 11.08 -9.60 -3.51
N SER A 199 11.09 -9.39 -2.20
CA SER A 199 11.42 -10.48 -1.25
C SER A 199 10.47 -11.68 -1.33
N ALA A 200 9.27 -11.50 -1.89
CA ALA A 200 8.25 -12.54 -2.00
C ALA A 200 8.42 -13.42 -3.26
N THR A 201 9.25 -13.03 -4.23
CA THR A 201 9.43 -13.74 -5.51
C THR A 201 10.30 -15.00 -5.43
N VAL A 202 10.71 -15.43 -4.23
CA VAL A 202 11.50 -16.66 -4.03
C VAL A 202 10.56 -17.83 -3.69
N ASP A 203 10.35 -18.75 -4.62
CA ASP A 203 9.82 -20.09 -4.29
C ASP A 203 11.00 -20.98 -3.84
N PRO A 204 11.06 -21.42 -2.57
CA PRO A 204 12.15 -22.26 -2.09
C PRO A 204 12.14 -23.70 -2.67
N LEU A 205 11.14 -24.07 -3.47
CA LEU A 205 11.00 -25.42 -4.06
C LEU A 205 11.23 -25.47 -5.58
N ASP A 206 11.38 -24.33 -6.25
CA ASP A 206 11.62 -24.25 -7.69
C ASP A 206 12.96 -23.54 -7.96
N ASN A 207 13.75 -24.07 -8.91
CA ASN A 207 14.95 -23.38 -9.40
C ASN A 207 14.59 -22.18 -10.32
N SER A 208 13.30 -22.00 -10.64
CA SER A 208 12.79 -20.79 -11.29
C SER A 208 12.48 -19.71 -10.25
N VAL A 209 12.90 -18.48 -10.52
CA VAL A 209 12.66 -17.33 -9.65
C VAL A 209 11.64 -16.45 -10.35
N ALA A 210 10.40 -16.41 -9.84
CA ALA A 210 9.26 -15.80 -10.52
C ALA A 210 8.97 -16.37 -11.94
N GLY A 211 9.32 -17.64 -12.19
CA GLY A 211 9.18 -18.27 -13.51
C GLY A 211 10.31 -17.94 -14.49
N TRP A 212 11.26 -17.05 -14.15
CA TRP A 212 12.46 -16.83 -14.94
C TRP A 212 13.38 -18.05 -14.87
N LEU A 213 13.95 -18.42 -16.01
CA LEU A 213 14.68 -19.68 -16.16
C LEU A 213 16.19 -19.45 -16.34
N PRO A 214 17.05 -20.16 -15.59
CA PRO A 214 18.48 -20.20 -15.89
C PRO A 214 18.72 -20.91 -17.22
N VAL A 215 19.53 -20.32 -18.09
CA VAL A 215 20.00 -20.95 -19.32
C VAL A 215 21.52 -21.08 -19.28
N ASP A 216 21.98 -22.29 -19.60
CA ASP A 216 23.39 -22.68 -19.61
C ASP A 216 24.07 -22.70 -18.22
N ASP A 217 25.06 -21.85 -17.99
CA ASP A 217 26.03 -21.94 -16.90
C ASP A 217 25.66 -21.05 -15.70
N THR A 218 24.41 -21.13 -15.21
CA THR A 218 23.96 -20.21 -14.15
C THR A 218 22.98 -20.79 -13.13
N THR A 219 22.98 -20.19 -11.95
CA THR A 219 21.87 -20.25 -11.00
C THR A 219 21.24 -18.88 -10.83
N LEU A 220 19.91 -18.85 -10.82
CA LEU A 220 19.15 -17.64 -10.53
C LEU A 220 18.78 -17.56 -9.05
N SER A 221 18.78 -16.35 -8.50
CA SER A 221 18.36 -16.04 -7.13
C SER A 221 17.82 -14.61 -7.07
N VAL A 222 16.93 -14.28 -6.12
CA VAL A 222 16.62 -12.87 -5.83
C VAL A 222 17.51 -12.37 -4.71
N VAL A 223 18.13 -11.21 -4.91
CA VAL A 223 19.05 -10.59 -3.95
C VAL A 223 18.71 -9.12 -3.72
N GLU A 224 19.09 -8.58 -2.57
CA GLU A 224 18.87 -7.18 -2.18
C GLU A 224 19.95 -6.25 -2.79
N MET A 225 20.07 -6.26 -4.12
CA MET A 225 20.95 -5.36 -4.89
C MET A 225 20.20 -4.62 -6.01
N GLY A 226 18.87 -4.69 -6.02
CA GLY A 226 18.03 -4.15 -7.08
C GLY A 226 17.83 -2.65 -7.01
N ARG A 227 17.03 -2.15 -7.95
CA ARG A 227 16.61 -0.76 -8.02
C ARG A 227 15.09 -0.69 -7.83
N PRO A 228 14.61 -0.33 -6.62
CA PRO A 228 15.37 0.21 -5.49
C PRO A 228 15.82 -0.82 -4.44
N SER A 229 15.33 -2.07 -4.48
CA SER A 229 15.58 -3.04 -3.39
C SER A 229 16.07 -4.40 -3.89
N TYR A 230 15.23 -5.13 -4.64
CA TYR A 230 15.50 -6.52 -5.02
C TYR A 230 15.61 -6.65 -6.52
N CYS A 231 16.49 -7.53 -6.98
CA CYS A 231 16.63 -7.88 -8.39
C CYS A 231 16.87 -9.39 -8.55
N LEU A 232 16.70 -9.87 -9.77
CA LEU A 232 17.11 -11.21 -10.15
C LEU A 232 18.61 -11.23 -10.42
N HIS A 233 19.33 -12.10 -9.72
CA HIS A 233 20.76 -12.30 -9.81
C HIS A 233 21.07 -13.66 -10.44
N GLY A 234 21.87 -13.64 -11.50
CA GLY A 234 22.48 -14.80 -12.12
C GLY A 234 23.95 -14.95 -11.71
N ASP A 235 24.31 -16.13 -11.23
CA ASP A 235 25.66 -16.50 -10.77
C ASP A 235 26.26 -17.55 -11.70
N ASP A 236 27.40 -17.24 -12.33
CA ASP A 236 28.13 -18.07 -13.29
C ASP A 236 28.79 -19.30 -12.64
N TRP A 237 28.60 -20.53 -13.16
CA TRP A 237 29.30 -21.72 -12.66
C TRP A 237 30.68 -21.97 -13.27
N ARG A 238 31.12 -21.15 -14.23
CA ARG A 238 32.46 -21.15 -14.84
C ARG A 238 32.83 -22.47 -15.51
N ASP A 239 31.86 -23.16 -16.09
CA ASP A 239 32.08 -24.29 -16.97
C ASP A 239 32.44 -23.89 -18.42
N GLY A 240 32.37 -22.58 -18.70
CA GLY A 240 32.92 -21.94 -19.90
C GLY A 240 31.89 -21.71 -21.01
N ARG A 241 30.60 -21.79 -20.69
CA ARG A 241 29.49 -21.53 -21.60
C ARG A 241 28.77 -20.26 -21.16
N TYR A 242 28.60 -19.29 -22.06
CA TYR A 242 27.86 -18.06 -21.75
C TYR A 242 26.50 -18.32 -21.10
N PHE A 243 26.28 -17.87 -19.87
CA PHE A 243 24.96 -17.98 -19.26
C PHE A 243 23.98 -16.90 -19.72
N LYS A 244 22.67 -17.24 -19.69
CA LYS A 244 21.57 -16.34 -19.99
C LYS A 244 20.43 -16.51 -18.98
N ILE A 245 19.59 -15.50 -18.92
CA ILE A 245 18.36 -15.46 -18.13
C ILE A 245 17.19 -15.44 -19.12
N ALA A 246 16.33 -16.46 -19.09
CA ALA A 246 15.17 -16.54 -19.97
C ALA A 246 13.90 -16.02 -19.29
N SER A 247 13.07 -15.30 -20.05
CA SER A 247 11.76 -14.83 -19.59
C SER A 247 10.84 -15.97 -19.16
N PRO A 248 9.84 -15.69 -18.31
CA PRO A 248 8.86 -16.70 -17.93
C PRO A 248 8.11 -17.28 -19.13
N PRO A 249 7.81 -18.59 -19.15
CA PRO A 249 6.98 -19.20 -20.20
C PRO A 249 5.60 -18.54 -20.36
N SER A 250 5.07 -17.95 -19.28
CA SER A 250 3.81 -17.19 -19.30
C SER A 250 3.85 -15.92 -20.15
N TRP A 251 5.04 -15.46 -20.55
CA TRP A 251 5.21 -14.31 -21.45
C TRP A 251 5.12 -14.72 -22.92
N ALA A 252 5.15 -16.01 -23.24
CA ALA A 252 5.03 -16.48 -24.62
C ALA A 252 3.69 -16.03 -25.25
N GLY A 253 3.69 -15.77 -26.56
CA GLY A 253 2.48 -15.34 -27.27
C GLY A 253 2.73 -14.39 -28.44
N ASP A 254 1.64 -13.86 -28.99
CA ASP A 254 1.68 -12.82 -30.04
C ASP A 254 2.12 -11.48 -29.45
N TRP A 255 3.31 -11.02 -29.85
CA TRP A 255 3.91 -9.79 -29.35
C TRP A 255 3.73 -8.60 -30.29
N ARG A 256 2.96 -8.72 -31.39
CA ARG A 256 2.74 -7.61 -32.36
C ARG A 256 1.99 -6.42 -31.75
N GLY A 257 1.32 -6.61 -30.61
CA GLY A 257 0.68 -5.53 -29.85
C GLY A 257 1.65 -4.74 -28.97
N PHE A 258 2.86 -5.25 -28.72
CA PHE A 258 3.88 -4.57 -27.92
C PHE A 258 4.69 -3.60 -28.76
N THR A 259 5.04 -2.46 -28.16
CA THR A 259 5.83 -1.39 -28.81
C THR A 259 7.23 -1.28 -28.24
N GLU A 260 7.45 -1.78 -27.02
CA GLU A 260 8.68 -1.54 -26.28
C GLU A 260 9.00 -2.70 -25.32
N LEU A 261 10.28 -3.06 -25.22
CA LEU A 261 10.84 -3.80 -24.09
C LEU A 261 11.85 -2.88 -23.37
N SER A 262 11.72 -2.73 -22.06
CA SER A 262 12.71 -2.06 -21.22
C SER A 262 13.02 -2.84 -19.96
N PHE A 263 14.24 -2.71 -19.46
CA PHE A 263 14.71 -3.37 -18.24
C PHE A 263 15.93 -2.64 -17.69
N ASP A 264 16.16 -2.77 -16.39
CA ASP A 264 17.40 -2.39 -15.75
C ASP A 264 18.33 -3.60 -15.70
N PHE A 265 19.59 -3.40 -16.07
CA PHE A 265 20.60 -4.44 -16.07
C PHE A 265 21.91 -3.94 -15.49
N MET A 266 22.54 -4.76 -14.67
CA MET A 266 23.91 -4.57 -14.22
C MET A 266 24.69 -5.86 -14.45
N TRP A 267 25.88 -5.71 -14.99
CA TRP A 267 26.85 -6.79 -15.15
C TRP A 267 28.09 -6.44 -14.34
N ASP A 268 28.62 -7.40 -13.59
CA ASP A 268 29.80 -7.26 -12.73
C ASP A 268 30.77 -8.42 -12.99
N SER A 269 31.93 -8.10 -13.55
CA SER A 269 32.96 -9.07 -13.93
C SER A 269 34.40 -8.58 -13.81
N SER A 270 34.60 -7.32 -13.43
CA SER A 270 35.87 -6.57 -13.50
C SER A 270 36.36 -6.22 -14.93
N GLY A 271 35.51 -6.37 -15.95
CA GLY A 271 35.85 -6.29 -17.39
C GLY A 271 35.78 -4.89 -18.06
N GLY A 272 35.33 -3.84 -17.37
CA GLY A 272 35.17 -2.49 -17.93
C GLY A 272 33.94 -2.34 -18.84
N THR A 273 34.01 -1.55 -19.92
CA THR A 273 32.87 -1.32 -20.85
C THR A 273 32.95 -2.24 -22.06
N GLN A 274 31.88 -2.99 -22.33
CA GLN A 274 31.71 -3.77 -23.56
C GLN A 274 30.70 -3.09 -24.49
N THR A 275 31.00 -3.04 -25.79
CA THR A 275 30.18 -2.34 -26.79
C THR A 275 29.73 -3.29 -27.89
N ASP A 276 28.50 -3.11 -28.38
CA ASP A 276 27.92 -3.86 -29.51
C ASP A 276 27.87 -5.38 -29.25
N ILE A 277 27.53 -5.74 -28.02
CA ILE A 277 27.37 -7.14 -27.59
C ILE A 277 25.93 -7.61 -27.79
N PRO A 278 25.69 -8.85 -28.23
CA PRO A 278 24.34 -9.41 -28.26
C PRO A 278 23.85 -9.59 -26.82
N LEU A 279 22.95 -8.70 -26.40
CA LEU A 279 22.44 -8.68 -25.02
C LEU A 279 21.08 -9.36 -24.92
N VAL A 280 20.19 -9.15 -25.90
CA VAL A 280 18.84 -9.74 -25.88
C VAL A 280 18.58 -10.51 -27.17
N GLU A 281 18.05 -11.73 -27.03
CA GLU A 281 17.64 -12.58 -28.15
C GLU A 281 16.15 -12.93 -28.01
N PHE A 282 15.38 -12.70 -29.07
CA PHE A 282 13.95 -13.01 -29.14
C PHE A 282 13.76 -14.24 -30.01
N PHE A 283 13.16 -15.28 -29.46
CA PHE A 283 12.98 -16.56 -30.16
C PHE A 283 11.56 -16.64 -30.70
N GLY A 284 11.41 -16.50 -32.02
CA GLY A 284 10.13 -16.66 -32.69
C GLY A 284 9.74 -18.12 -32.83
N ALA A 285 8.44 -18.40 -32.86
CA ALA A 285 7.96 -19.74 -33.14
C ALA A 285 8.43 -20.22 -34.51
N ASN A 286 8.55 -19.36 -35.52
CA ASN A 286 9.00 -19.78 -36.86
C ASN A 286 10.50 -20.22 -36.94
N GLY A 287 11.20 -20.33 -35.82
CA GLY A 287 12.62 -20.70 -35.74
C GLY A 287 13.59 -19.56 -36.06
N GLN A 288 13.07 -18.36 -36.33
CA GLN A 288 13.89 -17.16 -36.49
C GLN A 288 14.18 -16.54 -35.12
N VAL A 289 15.32 -15.85 -35.04
CA VAL A 289 15.76 -15.15 -33.83
C VAL A 289 16.06 -13.70 -34.18
N LEU A 290 15.56 -12.76 -33.38
CA LEU A 290 15.99 -11.36 -33.43
C LEU A 290 17.02 -11.12 -32.34
N THR A 291 18.15 -10.52 -32.68
CA THR A 291 19.21 -10.18 -31.72
C THR A 291 19.32 -8.67 -31.59
N TRP A 292 19.30 -8.18 -30.37
CA TRP A 292 19.53 -6.77 -30.05
C TRP A 292 20.87 -6.58 -29.33
N ASN A 293 21.65 -5.62 -29.81
CA ASN A 293 22.99 -5.35 -29.30
C ASN A 293 23.02 -4.13 -28.38
N ALA A 294 23.86 -4.18 -27.35
CA ALA A 294 23.97 -3.13 -26.35
C ALA A 294 25.41 -2.72 -26.05
N THR A 295 25.55 -1.60 -25.33
CA THR A 295 26.77 -1.26 -24.59
C THR A 295 26.49 -1.41 -23.11
N ILE A 296 27.30 -2.22 -22.44
CA ILE A 296 27.23 -2.46 -20.99
C ILE A 296 28.52 -2.01 -20.31
N THR A 297 28.43 -1.58 -19.05
CA THR A 297 29.56 -1.14 -18.24
C THR A 297 29.57 -1.87 -16.91
N ASP A 298 30.69 -2.52 -16.66
CA ASP A 298 31.00 -3.25 -15.42
C ASP A 298 30.63 -2.46 -14.15
N GLY A 299 29.88 -3.12 -13.27
CA GLY A 299 29.43 -2.60 -11.98
C GLY A 299 28.48 -1.41 -12.05
N GLN A 300 27.86 -1.14 -13.21
CA GLN A 300 26.93 -0.02 -13.39
C GLN A 300 25.56 -0.52 -13.85
N TRP A 301 24.52 -0.22 -13.07
CA TRP A 301 23.14 -0.35 -13.50
C TRP A 301 22.83 0.59 -14.68
N GLN A 302 22.26 0.03 -15.74
CA GLN A 302 21.86 0.74 -16.93
C GLN A 302 20.42 0.37 -17.30
N ARG A 303 19.62 1.39 -17.61
CA ARG A 303 18.29 1.22 -18.21
C ARG A 303 18.47 0.93 -19.70
N HIS A 304 18.06 -0.25 -20.14
CA HIS A 304 17.97 -0.61 -21.54
C HIS A 304 16.55 -0.41 -22.05
N HIS A 305 16.46 0.08 -23.28
CA HIS A 305 15.22 0.40 -23.97
C HIS A 305 15.32 -0.08 -25.42
N ILE A 306 14.34 -0.88 -25.82
CA ILE A 306 14.27 -1.49 -27.15
C ILE A 306 12.91 -1.13 -27.74
N ASP A 307 12.91 -0.23 -28.72
CA ASP A 307 11.76 -0.04 -29.60
C ASP A 307 11.53 -1.34 -30.38
N LEU A 308 10.35 -1.97 -30.23
CA LEU A 308 10.01 -3.21 -30.92
C LEU A 308 9.62 -2.88 -32.37
N ALA A 309 10.65 -2.64 -33.19
CA ALA A 309 10.52 -2.34 -34.61
C ALA A 309 11.66 -3.00 -35.41
N PRO A 310 11.47 -3.30 -36.71
CA PRO A 310 12.48 -3.98 -37.53
C PRO A 310 13.85 -3.29 -37.52
N ALA A 311 13.86 -1.96 -37.47
CA ALA A 311 15.08 -1.14 -37.47
C ALA A 311 15.98 -1.39 -36.24
N SER A 312 15.40 -1.73 -35.09
CA SER A 312 16.14 -2.00 -33.84
C SER A 312 16.98 -3.27 -33.92
N PHE A 313 16.59 -4.21 -34.80
CA PHE A 313 17.24 -5.50 -34.99
C PHE A 313 17.99 -5.60 -36.33
N GLY A 314 17.92 -4.56 -37.16
CA GLY A 314 18.55 -4.54 -38.48
C GLY A 314 17.94 -5.52 -39.49
N VAL A 315 16.67 -5.89 -39.33
CA VAL A 315 15.94 -6.84 -40.19
C VAL A 315 14.85 -6.14 -41.01
N ASP A 316 14.24 -6.85 -41.98
CA ASP A 316 13.06 -6.38 -42.68
C ASP A 316 11.75 -6.68 -41.92
N GLN A 317 10.64 -6.13 -42.41
CA GLN A 317 9.32 -6.27 -41.76
C GLN A 317 8.83 -7.73 -41.75
N GLU A 318 9.17 -8.54 -42.76
CA GLU A 318 8.69 -9.91 -42.87
C GLU A 318 9.35 -10.80 -41.80
N VAL A 319 10.66 -10.66 -41.59
CA VAL A 319 11.39 -11.36 -40.52
C VAL A 319 10.92 -10.90 -39.14
N PHE A 320 10.73 -9.58 -38.96
CA PHE A 320 10.24 -9.02 -37.70
C PHE A 320 8.83 -9.53 -37.36
N ASP A 321 7.88 -9.42 -38.29
CA ASP A 321 6.51 -9.89 -38.08
C ASP A 321 6.46 -11.40 -37.89
N GLY A 322 7.33 -12.15 -38.56
CA GLY A 322 7.48 -13.59 -38.38
C GLY A 322 7.81 -13.96 -36.93
N VAL A 323 8.84 -13.33 -36.35
CA VAL A 323 9.22 -13.55 -34.94
C VAL A 323 8.15 -13.03 -33.98
N MET A 324 7.66 -11.80 -34.19
CA MET A 324 6.73 -11.16 -33.26
C MET A 324 5.33 -11.76 -33.30
N SER A 325 4.93 -12.44 -34.37
CA SER A 325 3.65 -13.14 -34.46
C SER A 325 3.47 -14.20 -33.38
N TYR A 326 4.59 -14.75 -32.89
CA TYR A 326 4.64 -15.57 -31.69
C TYR A 326 6.06 -15.61 -31.14
N VAL A 327 6.31 -14.97 -30.01
CA VAL A 327 7.59 -15.04 -29.29
C VAL A 327 7.48 -16.14 -28.24
N ASN A 328 8.35 -17.14 -28.30
CA ASN A 328 8.41 -18.24 -27.33
C ASN A 328 9.01 -17.77 -26.01
N GLN A 329 10.14 -17.08 -26.09
CA GLN A 329 10.89 -16.55 -24.95
C GLN A 329 11.87 -15.48 -25.42
N ILE A 330 12.35 -14.67 -24.48
CA ILE A 330 13.54 -13.84 -24.66
C ILE A 330 14.67 -14.35 -23.77
N TRP A 331 15.90 -14.26 -24.26
CA TRP A 331 17.10 -14.49 -23.46
C TRP A 331 17.85 -13.19 -23.26
N ILE A 332 18.17 -12.89 -22.01
CA ILE A 332 19.06 -11.80 -21.62
C ILE A 332 20.40 -12.42 -21.22
N ARG A 333 21.43 -12.11 -21.98
CA ARG A 333 22.77 -12.64 -21.74
C ARG A 333 23.37 -12.01 -20.47
N GLY A 334 23.89 -12.85 -19.58
CA GLY A 334 24.52 -12.40 -18.32
C GLY A 334 26.03 -12.55 -18.31
N GLU A 335 26.59 -13.46 -19.11
CA GLU A 335 28.04 -13.68 -19.22
C GLU A 335 28.60 -13.03 -20.49
N HIS A 336 29.64 -12.23 -20.34
CA HIS A 336 30.21 -11.45 -21.43
C HIS A 336 31.72 -11.55 -21.55
N ASP A 337 32.42 -12.17 -20.59
CA ASP A 337 33.83 -12.46 -20.73
C ASP A 337 34.18 -13.92 -20.39
N SER A 338 35.29 -14.17 -19.71
CA SER A 338 35.72 -15.54 -19.34
C SER A 338 36.08 -15.61 -17.85
N GLY A 339 35.73 -14.56 -17.12
CA GLY A 339 35.88 -14.39 -15.69
C GLY A 339 34.70 -14.98 -14.94
N ASP A 340 34.48 -14.45 -13.75
CA ASP A 340 33.34 -14.78 -12.89
C ASP A 340 32.29 -13.69 -13.13
N ASP A 341 31.43 -13.90 -14.13
CA ASP A 341 30.43 -12.92 -14.52
C ASP A 341 29.22 -13.01 -13.58
N GLN A 342 28.80 -11.89 -13.00
CA GLN A 342 27.52 -11.77 -12.32
C GLN A 342 26.61 -10.83 -13.08
N ALA A 343 25.33 -11.17 -13.18
CA ALA A 343 24.32 -10.35 -13.83
C ALA A 343 23.14 -10.11 -12.91
N TYR A 344 22.63 -8.89 -12.94
CA TYR A 344 21.50 -8.43 -12.14
C TYR A 344 20.46 -7.82 -13.08
N LEU A 345 19.24 -8.34 -13.05
CA LEU A 345 18.12 -7.94 -13.88
C LEU A 345 16.99 -7.41 -13.00
N ASP A 346 16.43 -6.26 -13.37
CA ASP A 346 15.33 -5.65 -12.64
C ASP A 346 14.40 -4.84 -13.57
N ASN A 347 13.22 -4.47 -13.06
CA ASN A 347 12.27 -3.57 -13.72
C ASN A 347 11.98 -3.89 -15.20
N VAL A 348 11.76 -5.18 -15.50
CA VAL A 348 11.48 -5.64 -16.86
C VAL A 348 10.05 -5.28 -17.23
N VAL A 349 9.88 -4.51 -18.30
CA VAL A 349 8.59 -4.03 -18.79
C VAL A 349 8.50 -4.29 -20.28
N LEU A 350 7.58 -5.17 -20.68
CA LEU A 350 7.16 -5.37 -22.06
C LEU A 350 5.83 -4.64 -22.25
N SER A 351 5.83 -3.55 -23.02
CA SER A 351 4.72 -2.60 -23.02
C SER A 351 3.97 -2.51 -24.33
N THR A 352 2.64 -2.39 -24.27
CA THR A 352 1.75 -2.14 -25.43
C THR A 352 1.66 -0.65 -25.82
N GLY A 353 2.41 0.21 -25.14
CA GLY A 353 2.47 1.65 -25.34
C GLY A 353 3.33 2.34 -24.27
N PRO A 354 3.24 3.66 -24.09
CA PRO A 354 3.88 4.33 -22.96
C PRO A 354 3.38 3.72 -21.65
N PHE A 355 4.28 3.28 -20.78
CA PHE A 355 3.91 2.75 -19.46
C PHE A 355 3.12 3.82 -18.69
N VAL A 356 1.95 3.43 -18.17
CA VAL A 356 1.11 4.28 -17.32
C VAL A 356 1.05 3.63 -15.94
N PRO A 357 1.71 4.21 -14.93
CA PRO A 357 1.65 3.71 -13.57
C PRO A 357 0.21 3.64 -13.05
N ARG A 358 -0.07 2.63 -12.22
CA ARG A 358 -1.38 2.44 -11.60
C ARG A 358 -1.78 3.69 -10.82
N ARG A 359 -2.99 4.19 -11.02
CA ARG A 359 -3.57 5.27 -10.21
C ARG A 359 -4.40 4.73 -9.06
N PHE A 360 -4.44 5.50 -7.97
CA PHE A 360 -5.23 5.20 -6.80
C PHE A 360 -6.45 6.11 -6.73
N GLU A 361 -7.63 5.51 -6.56
CA GLU A 361 -8.89 6.24 -6.39
C GLU A 361 -9.27 6.44 -4.91
N THR A 362 -8.59 5.74 -4.00
CA THR A 362 -8.85 5.76 -2.57
C THR A 362 -7.55 5.84 -1.78
N SER A 363 -7.64 6.34 -0.55
CA SER A 363 -6.53 6.30 0.41
C SER A 363 -6.00 4.88 0.62
N LEU A 364 -4.68 4.77 0.82
CA LEU A 364 -4.02 3.51 1.21
C LEU A 364 -3.78 3.56 2.71
N VAL A 365 -4.08 2.48 3.42
CA VAL A 365 -4.02 2.43 4.89
C VAL A 365 -3.47 1.09 5.33
N SER A 366 -2.57 1.12 6.31
CA SER A 366 -2.10 -0.04 7.05
C SER A 366 -2.25 0.14 8.55
N ARG A 367 -2.95 -0.81 9.20
CA ARG A 367 -3.30 -0.74 10.63
C ARG A 367 -2.63 -1.83 11.48
N PHE A 368 -2.05 -2.84 10.83
CA PHE A 368 -1.31 -3.93 11.48
C PHE A 368 -2.12 -4.70 12.53
N GLY A 369 -3.44 -4.68 12.43
CA GLY A 369 -4.34 -5.23 13.45
C GLY A 369 -4.26 -6.76 13.56
N ALA A 370 -3.87 -7.45 12.48
CA ALA A 370 -3.83 -8.92 12.43
C ALA A 370 -2.49 -9.49 11.93
N ASP A 371 -1.74 -8.75 11.10
CA ASP A 371 -0.44 -9.17 10.57
C ASP A 371 0.38 -7.95 10.10
N ALA A 372 1.47 -8.21 9.36
CA ALA A 372 2.35 -7.18 8.82
C ALA A 372 1.84 -6.53 7.52
N GLU A 373 0.72 -6.97 6.96
CA GLU A 373 0.05 -6.41 5.78
C GLU A 373 0.97 -6.25 4.55
N GLY A 374 1.97 -7.14 4.40
CA GLY A 374 2.95 -7.11 3.31
C GLY A 374 4.12 -6.14 3.51
N TRP A 375 4.18 -5.43 4.64
CA TRP A 375 5.32 -4.57 4.96
C TRP A 375 6.59 -5.39 5.24
N LEU A 376 7.72 -4.86 4.80
CA LEU A 376 9.04 -5.45 4.97
C LEU A 376 9.89 -4.59 5.90
N ALA A 377 10.87 -5.22 6.53
CA ALA A 377 12.03 -4.51 7.07
C ALA A 377 13.21 -4.85 6.17
N ILE A 378 13.86 -3.83 5.63
CA ILE A 378 14.93 -3.95 4.63
C ILE A 378 16.22 -3.32 5.16
N GLY A 379 17.31 -3.55 4.44
CA GLY A 379 18.65 -3.21 4.88
C GLY A 379 18.97 -3.98 6.16
N ASN A 380 19.48 -3.26 7.16
CA ASN A 380 20.02 -3.88 8.36
C ASN A 380 18.99 -4.02 9.48
N SER A 381 17.76 -4.44 9.15
CA SER A 381 16.68 -4.56 10.13
C SER A 381 15.96 -5.89 10.07
N LEU A 382 15.62 -6.42 11.24
CA LEU A 382 14.79 -7.60 11.39
C LEU A 382 13.34 -7.19 11.67
N ARG A 383 12.43 -7.56 10.77
CA ARG A 383 11.00 -7.34 10.95
C ARG A 383 10.43 -8.28 12.02
N GLY A 384 9.65 -7.73 12.93
CA GLY A 384 8.72 -8.44 13.79
C GLY A 384 7.31 -7.86 13.69
N TRP A 385 6.33 -8.59 14.23
CA TRP A 385 4.97 -8.10 14.42
C TRP A 385 4.54 -8.45 15.85
N ALA A 386 3.93 -7.49 16.53
CA ALA A 386 3.41 -7.67 17.88
C ALA A 386 1.87 -7.64 17.84
N GLU A 387 1.23 -8.65 18.45
CA GLU A 387 -0.24 -8.80 18.45
C GLU A 387 -0.96 -7.73 19.29
N MET A 388 -0.26 -7.10 20.23
CA MET A 388 -0.83 -6.09 21.14
C MET A 388 0.14 -4.93 21.35
N GLY A 389 -0.41 -3.75 21.65
CA GLY A 389 0.35 -2.55 22.00
C GLY A 389 0.41 -1.49 20.91
N GLY A 390 -0.24 -1.72 19.77
CA GLY A 390 -0.64 -0.73 18.78
C GLY A 390 -1.81 0.13 19.26
N LEU A 391 -2.16 1.15 18.49
CA LEU A 391 -3.29 2.04 18.75
C LEU A 391 -4.63 1.30 18.58
N THR A 392 -4.73 0.44 17.57
CA THR A 392 -5.93 -0.38 17.29
C THR A 392 -5.65 -1.88 17.26
N GLY A 393 -4.70 -2.35 18.09
CA GLY A 393 -4.39 -3.78 18.25
C GLY A 393 -2.90 -4.08 18.16
N GLY A 394 -2.50 -4.78 17.09
CA GLY A 394 -1.12 -5.10 16.80
C GLY A 394 -0.33 -3.93 16.19
N TYR A 395 0.97 -4.12 16.00
CA TYR A 395 1.85 -3.14 15.36
C TYR A 395 3.11 -3.80 14.77
N LEU A 396 3.74 -3.13 13.80
CA LEU A 396 4.98 -3.61 13.19
C LEU A 396 6.19 -3.21 14.03
N THR A 397 7.19 -4.08 14.13
CA THR A 397 8.46 -3.77 14.80
C THR A 397 9.66 -3.98 13.89
N SER A 398 10.67 -3.16 14.08
CA SER A 398 12.02 -3.34 13.53
C SER A 398 13.00 -3.50 14.68
N GLU A 399 13.95 -4.42 14.55
CA GLU A 399 15.15 -4.53 15.39
C GLU A 399 16.38 -4.31 14.52
N ASP A 400 17.21 -3.32 14.86
CA ASP A 400 18.46 -3.06 14.14
C ASP A 400 19.47 -4.19 14.38
N LEU A 401 20.06 -4.68 13.30
CA LEU A 401 21.03 -5.77 13.29
C LEU A 401 22.50 -5.29 13.35
N GLY A 402 22.76 -3.99 13.52
CA GLY A 402 24.12 -3.40 13.60
C GLY A 402 24.52 -2.42 12.49
N THR A 403 25.46 -2.78 11.60
CA THR A 403 25.97 -1.82 10.60
C THR A 403 25.02 -1.64 9.41
N GLY A 404 24.44 -0.46 9.26
CA GLY A 404 23.61 -0.08 8.11
C GLY A 404 22.60 0.99 8.50
N THR A 405 21.54 1.13 7.70
CA THR A 405 20.36 1.91 8.08
C THR A 405 19.15 0.99 7.89
N GLY A 406 18.48 0.65 8.99
CA GLY A 406 17.25 -0.15 8.97
C GLY A 406 16.06 0.66 8.48
N ARG A 407 15.20 0.08 7.65
CA ARG A 407 13.99 0.77 7.12
C ARG A 407 12.79 -0.17 7.06
N PHE A 408 11.60 0.38 7.30
CA PHE A 408 10.35 -0.23 6.85
C PHE A 408 10.12 0.10 5.37
N GLN A 409 9.67 -0.89 4.60
CA GLN A 409 9.28 -0.73 3.20
C GLN A 409 7.79 -1.04 3.01
N SER A 410 7.08 -0.18 2.30
CA SER A 410 5.66 -0.38 1.97
C SER A 410 5.45 -1.64 1.10
N PRO A 411 4.24 -2.25 1.14
CA PRO A 411 3.90 -3.37 0.28
C PRO A 411 3.91 -3.00 -1.22
N ASP A 412 4.15 -3.98 -2.09
CA ASP A 412 4.18 -3.79 -3.55
C ASP A 412 2.87 -3.20 -4.11
N GLY A 413 1.75 -3.49 -3.45
CA GLY A 413 0.43 -2.95 -3.81
C GLY A 413 0.31 -1.43 -3.65
N TRP A 414 1.26 -0.77 -3.00
CA TRP A 414 1.34 0.69 -2.87
C TRP A 414 2.13 1.34 -4.02
N SER A 415 2.77 0.58 -4.90
CA SER A 415 3.49 1.13 -6.05
C SER A 415 2.54 1.72 -7.10
N GLY A 416 2.93 2.85 -7.72
CA GLY A 416 2.15 3.53 -8.75
C GLY A 416 2.19 5.06 -8.68
N ASP A 417 1.20 5.70 -9.29
CA ASP A 417 1.03 7.14 -9.38
C ASP A 417 0.39 7.70 -8.10
N TRP A 418 1.20 8.41 -7.31
CA TRP A 418 0.85 8.99 -6.00
C TRP A 418 0.37 10.43 -6.07
N ARG A 419 0.27 11.04 -7.25
CA ARG A 419 -0.02 12.48 -7.39
C ARG A 419 -1.38 12.92 -6.85
N GLU A 420 -2.31 11.98 -6.69
CA GLU A 420 -3.62 12.26 -6.09
C GLU A 420 -3.55 12.36 -4.55
N PHE A 421 -2.56 11.72 -3.91
CA PHE A 421 -2.39 11.80 -2.45
C PHE A 421 -1.96 13.21 -2.01
N LYS A 422 -2.44 13.61 -0.83
CA LYS A 422 -2.19 14.93 -0.23
C LYS A 422 -1.33 14.84 1.02
N GLU A 423 -1.50 13.77 1.80
CA GLU A 423 -0.77 13.61 3.06
C GLU A 423 -0.30 12.16 3.24
N LEU A 424 0.87 12.00 3.87
CA LEU A 424 1.30 10.76 4.53
C LEU A 424 1.14 10.92 6.04
N ARG A 425 0.56 9.91 6.69
CA ARG A 425 0.39 9.82 8.14
C ARG A 425 0.98 8.52 8.65
N LEU A 426 1.58 8.55 9.84
CA LEU A 426 2.08 7.37 10.51
C LEU A 426 2.27 7.62 12.00
N PHE A 427 2.33 6.54 12.79
CA PHE A 427 2.78 6.56 14.17
C PHE A 427 4.05 5.75 14.34
N LEU A 428 5.01 6.30 15.09
CA LEU A 428 6.24 5.62 15.46
C LEU A 428 6.47 5.69 16.96
N LYS A 429 7.14 4.69 17.53
CA LYS A 429 7.67 4.77 18.91
C LYS A 429 8.99 4.03 19.06
N THR A 430 9.85 4.52 19.94
CA THR A 430 11.03 3.78 20.39
C THR A 430 10.63 2.77 21.47
N LEU A 431 11.18 1.56 21.44
CA LEU A 431 10.87 0.53 22.45
C LEU A 431 11.94 0.44 23.56
N GLY A 432 13.19 0.77 23.24
CA GLY A 432 14.34 0.66 24.15
C GLY A 432 14.78 1.94 24.87
N ARG A 433 14.40 3.12 24.38
CA ARG A 433 14.76 4.44 24.95
C ARG A 433 13.56 5.37 25.07
N ASN A 434 13.71 6.43 25.88
CA ASN A 434 12.69 7.46 26.08
C ASN A 434 12.43 8.31 24.82
N ARG A 435 13.46 8.49 24.00
CA ARG A 435 13.42 9.22 22.73
C ARG A 435 14.49 8.67 21.79
N GLY A 436 14.21 8.71 20.49
CA GLY A 436 15.23 8.53 19.46
C GLY A 436 16.31 9.61 19.56
N ASP A 437 17.55 9.25 19.26
CA ASP A 437 18.67 10.19 19.18
C ASP A 437 19.14 10.42 17.73
N LEU A 438 18.51 9.75 16.76
CA LEU A 438 18.67 9.97 15.32
C LEU A 438 17.37 10.54 14.73
N PRO A 439 17.46 11.47 13.76
CA PRO A 439 16.28 12.02 13.10
C PRO A 439 15.53 10.92 12.33
N LEU A 440 14.23 11.14 12.09
CA LEU A 440 13.43 10.26 11.25
C LEU A 440 13.56 10.71 9.78
N HIS A 441 14.08 9.85 8.92
CA HIS A 441 14.04 10.04 7.48
C HIS A 441 12.93 9.20 6.82
N ILE A 442 12.19 9.82 5.89
CA ILE A 442 11.19 9.15 5.06
C ILE A 442 11.54 9.41 3.60
N TRP A 443 11.56 8.36 2.77
CA TRP A 443 11.84 8.43 1.35
C TRP A 443 10.66 7.95 0.52
N ILE A 444 10.40 8.65 -0.57
CA ILE A 444 9.55 8.18 -1.66
C ILE A 444 10.48 7.86 -2.82
N VAL A 445 10.47 6.62 -3.27
CA VAL A 445 11.48 6.07 -4.18
C VAL A 445 10.79 5.51 -5.43
N THR A 446 11.35 5.78 -6.60
CA THR A 446 10.90 5.25 -7.90
C THR A 446 11.68 4.00 -8.29
N TRP A 447 11.22 3.29 -9.32
CA TRP A 447 11.85 2.04 -9.78
C TRP A 447 13.25 2.24 -10.37
N ASP A 448 13.57 3.43 -10.88
CA ASP A 448 14.94 3.77 -11.32
C ASP A 448 15.90 4.08 -10.15
N GLY A 449 15.41 4.07 -8.91
CA GLY A 449 16.15 4.40 -7.68
C GLY A 449 16.20 5.91 -7.36
N SER A 450 15.58 6.77 -8.18
CA SER A 450 15.43 8.18 -7.84
C SER A 450 14.55 8.34 -6.60
N SER A 451 14.79 9.37 -5.78
CA SER A 451 14.01 9.59 -4.58
C SER A 451 13.93 11.04 -4.14
N ILE A 452 12.88 11.34 -3.38
CA ILE A 452 12.79 12.53 -2.52
C ILE A 452 12.69 12.07 -1.08
N SER A 453 13.10 12.94 -0.15
CA SER A 453 13.04 12.61 1.27
C SER A 453 12.67 13.80 2.13
N GLN A 454 12.09 13.50 3.29
CA GLN A 454 11.85 14.47 4.34
C GLN A 454 12.51 13.99 5.64
N THR A 455 13.05 14.95 6.40
CA THR A 455 13.63 14.72 7.71
C THR A 455 12.71 15.29 8.79
N LEU A 456 12.34 14.46 9.75
CA LEU A 456 11.44 14.78 10.85
C LEU A 456 12.14 14.58 12.21
N PRO A 457 11.66 15.21 13.29
CA PRO A 457 12.24 15.01 14.62
C PRO A 457 12.11 13.55 15.10
N PRO A 458 13.02 13.06 15.97
CA PRO A 458 12.97 11.70 16.50
C PRO A 458 11.70 11.42 17.32
N PRO A 459 11.15 10.18 17.26
CA PRO A 459 9.98 9.81 18.03
C PRO A 459 10.31 9.59 19.51
N TYR A 460 9.26 9.60 20.33
CA TYR A 460 9.34 9.26 21.74
C TYR A 460 9.05 7.77 21.99
N ARG A 461 9.17 7.35 23.25
CA ARG A 461 8.78 6.02 23.71
C ARG A 461 7.27 5.78 23.75
N SER A 462 6.49 6.83 23.52
CA SER A 462 5.04 6.78 23.32
C SER A 462 4.74 6.91 21.82
N TRP A 463 3.61 6.37 21.38
CA TRP A 463 3.14 6.54 20.00
C TRP A 463 3.19 8.01 19.58
N THR A 464 4.08 8.30 18.63
CA THR A 464 4.37 9.63 18.12
C THR A 464 3.78 9.77 16.73
N PRO A 465 2.75 10.63 16.53
CA PRO A 465 2.19 10.88 15.22
C PRO A 465 3.12 11.73 14.37
N TYR A 466 3.10 11.46 13.06
CA TYR A 466 3.69 12.30 12.05
C TYR A 466 2.72 12.50 10.90
N THR A 467 2.52 13.76 10.52
CA THR A 467 1.77 14.15 9.33
C THR A 467 2.69 14.91 8.38
N MET A 468 2.81 14.42 7.15
CA MET A 468 3.61 15.03 6.09
C MET A 468 2.71 15.42 4.93
N GLU A 469 2.77 16.70 4.54
CA GLU A 469 2.14 17.20 3.32
C GLU A 469 2.94 16.69 2.11
N LEU A 470 2.25 16.15 1.10
CA LEU A 470 2.84 15.72 -0.16
C LEU A 470 2.87 16.88 -1.15
N THR A 471 3.78 17.82 -0.91
CA THR A 471 4.00 18.99 -1.77
C THR A 471 5.49 19.19 -2.08
N PRO A 472 5.85 19.80 -3.22
CA PRO A 472 7.24 20.11 -3.54
C PRO A 472 7.93 20.94 -2.44
N GLU A 473 7.21 21.88 -1.83
CA GLU A 473 7.73 22.75 -0.77
C GLU A 473 8.06 21.97 0.51
N ALA A 474 7.26 20.97 0.87
CA ALA A 474 7.50 20.14 2.06
C ALA A 474 8.76 19.28 1.92
N PHE A 475 9.11 18.88 0.70
CA PHE A 475 10.31 18.10 0.37
C PHE A 475 11.51 18.98 -0.05
N GLY A 476 11.32 20.29 -0.19
CA GLY A 476 12.38 21.21 -0.60
C GLY A 476 12.88 21.01 -2.04
N VAL A 477 12.02 20.50 -2.93
CA VAL A 477 12.32 20.22 -4.35
C VAL A 477 11.46 21.06 -5.27
N ASP A 478 11.79 21.13 -6.56
CA ASP A 478 10.93 21.78 -7.55
C ASP A 478 9.75 20.88 -7.98
N ALA A 479 8.70 21.50 -8.50
CA ALA A 479 7.47 20.80 -8.87
C ALA A 479 7.67 19.75 -9.98
N GLY A 480 8.66 19.93 -10.87
CA GLY A 480 8.94 18.96 -11.93
C GLY A 480 9.60 17.70 -11.39
N GLN A 481 10.59 17.85 -10.50
CA GLN A 481 11.19 16.71 -9.80
C GLN A 481 10.15 15.98 -8.94
N PHE A 482 9.30 16.71 -8.22
CA PHE A 482 8.26 16.13 -7.38
C PHE A 482 7.22 15.32 -8.19
N ASP A 483 6.72 15.88 -9.30
CA ASP A 483 5.74 15.22 -10.18
C ASP A 483 6.34 13.97 -10.84
N ALA A 484 7.62 14.02 -11.23
CA ALA A 484 8.32 12.87 -11.81
C ALA A 484 8.43 11.71 -10.81
N ILE A 485 8.75 12.00 -9.54
CA ILE A 485 8.88 10.98 -8.49
C ILE A 485 7.52 10.43 -8.08
N LEU A 486 6.53 11.29 -7.83
CA LEU A 486 5.19 10.81 -7.49
C LEU A 486 4.48 10.14 -8.66
N GLY A 487 4.93 10.33 -9.89
CA GLY A 487 4.33 9.73 -11.07
C GLY A 487 4.48 8.21 -11.14
N ASP A 488 5.56 7.63 -10.61
CA ASP A 488 5.85 6.18 -10.68
C ASP A 488 6.60 5.68 -9.42
N VAL A 489 5.94 5.78 -8.27
CA VAL A 489 6.51 5.35 -6.99
C VAL A 489 6.66 3.84 -6.96
N ALA A 490 7.84 3.37 -6.55
CA ALA A 490 8.11 1.98 -6.19
C ALA A 490 7.71 1.71 -4.74
N TYR A 491 8.33 2.43 -3.81
CA TYR A 491 8.12 2.20 -2.38
C TYR A 491 8.14 3.49 -1.57
N LEU A 492 7.41 3.43 -0.45
CA LEU A 492 7.70 4.22 0.74
C LEU A 492 8.80 3.52 1.53
N TRP A 493 9.85 4.25 1.89
CA TRP A 493 10.77 3.81 2.94
C TRP A 493 10.67 4.73 4.15
N ILE A 494 10.53 4.14 5.34
CA ILE A 494 10.50 4.85 6.62
C ILE A 494 11.67 4.34 7.45
N GLU A 495 12.55 5.22 7.88
CA GLU A 495 13.67 4.84 8.74
C GLU A 495 13.18 4.21 10.05
N SER A 496 13.82 3.11 10.42
CA SER A 496 13.50 2.36 11.65
C SER A 496 14.66 2.30 12.63
N ASP A 497 15.86 2.64 12.17
CA ASP A 497 17.08 2.84 12.97
C ASP A 497 17.08 4.26 13.54
N LEU A 498 16.37 4.43 14.66
CA LEU A 498 16.09 5.74 15.27
C LEU A 498 16.86 5.93 16.59
N VAL A 499 17.58 4.90 17.03
CA VAL A 499 18.37 4.89 18.27
C VAL A 499 19.79 4.41 18.00
N SER A 500 20.78 5.25 18.27
CA SER A 500 22.19 4.88 18.20
C SER A 500 22.48 3.65 19.08
N GLY A 501 22.96 2.58 18.43
CA GLY A 501 23.13 1.28 19.07
C GLY A 501 23.09 0.13 18.07
N ALA A 502 22.81 -1.07 18.57
CA ALA A 502 22.48 -2.26 17.79
C ALA A 502 21.71 -3.26 18.67
N GLY A 503 20.91 -4.14 18.06
CA GLY A 503 20.16 -5.21 18.73
C GLY A 503 18.96 -4.71 19.54
N ALA A 504 18.52 -5.49 20.53
CA ALA A 504 17.29 -5.25 21.31
C ALA A 504 17.12 -3.87 22.00
N ILE A 505 18.16 -3.02 22.04
CA ILE A 505 18.09 -1.64 22.54
C ILE A 505 17.58 -0.67 21.45
N ASP A 506 17.86 -0.96 20.18
CA ASP A 506 17.37 -0.21 19.03
C ASP A 506 16.23 -0.97 18.35
N ARG A 507 15.04 -0.70 18.89
CA ARG A 507 13.80 -1.24 18.36
C ARG A 507 12.80 -0.12 18.18
N THR A 508 12.21 -0.07 16.99
CA THR A 508 11.19 0.90 16.60
C THR A 508 9.89 0.17 16.31
N GLY A 509 8.79 0.68 16.85
CA GLY A 509 7.44 0.28 16.49
C GLY A 509 6.85 1.25 15.47
N MET A 510 6.09 0.74 14.50
CA MET A 510 5.34 1.52 13.53
C MET A 510 3.88 1.05 13.49
N ASP A 511 2.96 2.00 13.40
CA ASP A 511 1.52 1.74 13.38
C ASP A 511 0.76 2.80 12.54
N GLU A 512 -0.47 2.48 12.14
CA GLU A 512 -1.44 3.37 11.47
C GLU A 512 -0.83 4.23 10.34
N VAL A 513 -0.19 3.58 9.36
CA VAL A 513 0.40 4.25 8.20
C VAL A 513 -0.66 4.49 7.13
N ALA A 514 -0.78 5.72 6.62
CA ALA A 514 -1.79 6.04 5.61
C ALA A 514 -1.34 7.10 4.60
N LEU A 515 -1.61 6.84 3.32
CA LEU A 515 -1.58 7.83 2.24
C LEU A 515 -3.00 8.31 1.95
N ILE A 516 -3.25 9.59 2.15
CA ILE A 516 -4.60 10.17 2.11
C ILE A 516 -4.84 10.89 0.79
N ALA A 517 -5.82 10.43 0.00
CA ALA A 517 -6.22 11.05 -1.26
C ALA A 517 -7.27 12.16 -1.06
N ASP A 518 -8.17 11.95 -0.10
CA ASP A 518 -9.26 12.88 0.20
C ASP A 518 -9.13 13.45 1.61
N ALA A 519 -8.88 14.75 1.70
CA ALA A 519 -8.81 15.49 2.95
C ALA A 519 -10.17 15.55 3.70
N THR A 520 -11.29 15.15 3.09
CA THR A 520 -12.56 15.02 3.82
C THR A 520 -12.58 13.82 4.78
N LEU A 521 -11.62 12.89 4.67
CA LEU A 521 -11.36 11.85 5.67
C LEU A 521 -10.64 12.37 6.92
N LEU A 522 -10.31 13.67 6.98
CA LEU A 522 -9.87 14.34 8.20
C LEU A 522 -11.03 14.40 9.19
N THR A 523 -11.23 13.31 9.93
CA THR A 523 -12.19 13.28 11.03
C THR A 523 -11.76 14.29 12.08
N THR A 524 -12.69 15.14 12.52
CA THR A 524 -12.43 15.97 13.70
C THR A 524 -12.16 15.07 14.89
N PRO A 525 -11.15 15.35 15.72
CA PRO A 525 -10.72 14.42 16.76
C PRO A 525 -11.84 14.22 17.79
N PRO A 526 -12.19 13.01 18.24
CA PRO A 526 -13.34 12.81 19.10
C PRO A 526 -13.15 13.43 20.49
N GLU A 527 -14.22 13.78 21.18
CA GLU A 527 -14.17 14.22 22.58
C GLU A 527 -13.45 13.17 23.46
N ARG A 528 -12.59 13.62 24.39
CA ARG A 528 -11.84 12.72 25.27
C ARG A 528 -12.18 12.97 26.73
N PHE A 529 -12.51 11.91 27.45
CA PHE A 529 -12.89 11.95 28.86
C PHE A 529 -12.10 10.92 29.65
N SER A 530 -11.73 11.30 30.88
CA SER A 530 -11.30 10.37 31.91
C SER A 530 -11.90 10.71 33.26
N ARG A 531 -12.64 9.75 33.83
CA ARG A 531 -13.33 9.87 35.13
C ARG A 531 -12.73 8.96 36.19
N PHE A 532 -11.87 8.03 35.78
CA PHE A 532 -11.16 7.10 36.65
C PHE A 532 -12.10 6.32 37.58
N SER A 533 -13.32 6.02 37.13
CA SER A 533 -14.32 5.38 37.99
C SER A 533 -13.97 3.92 38.30
N ALA A 534 -13.23 3.25 37.41
CA ALA A 534 -12.91 1.82 37.52
C ALA A 534 -11.41 1.51 37.52
N ASP A 535 -10.61 2.26 36.77
CA ASP A 535 -9.16 2.10 36.66
C ASP A 535 -8.48 3.42 36.25
N SER A 536 -7.20 3.35 35.84
CA SER A 536 -6.43 4.52 35.41
C SER A 536 -6.67 4.92 33.94
N GLU A 537 -7.48 4.17 33.20
CA GLU A 537 -7.84 4.42 31.80
C GLU A 537 -6.65 4.59 30.84
N GLY A 538 -5.50 4.01 31.19
CA GLY A 538 -4.27 4.12 30.41
C GLY A 538 -3.44 5.38 30.67
N TRP A 539 -3.83 6.22 31.64
CA TRP A 539 -2.99 7.31 32.14
C TRP A 539 -1.74 6.78 32.81
N ARG A 540 -0.64 7.52 32.68
CA ARG A 540 0.72 7.11 33.09
C ARG A 540 1.48 8.23 33.76
N GLY A 541 2.59 7.90 34.40
CA GLY A 541 3.52 8.88 34.94
C GLY A 541 4.58 9.37 33.96
N ASN A 542 5.12 10.55 34.26
CA ASN A 542 6.22 11.15 33.53
C ASN A 542 7.10 12.01 34.44
N GLY A 543 8.17 12.52 33.85
CA GLY A 543 9.02 13.54 34.44
C GLY A 543 9.58 14.47 33.36
N TRP A 544 9.85 15.72 33.77
CA TRP A 544 10.45 16.73 32.90
C TRP A 544 11.85 17.11 33.40
N THR A 545 12.86 16.76 32.59
CA THR A 545 14.27 17.00 32.92
C THR A 545 14.73 18.46 32.72
N GLY A 546 13.84 19.34 32.25
CA GLY A 546 14.19 20.70 31.80
C GLY A 546 14.45 20.80 30.31
N SER A 547 14.76 19.68 29.64
CA SER A 547 15.01 19.63 28.19
C SER A 547 14.27 18.52 27.46
N ASP A 548 13.91 17.44 28.14
CA ASP A 548 13.23 16.29 27.54
C ASP A 548 12.31 15.57 28.54
N TRP A 549 11.36 14.82 28.00
CA TRP A 549 10.37 14.05 28.77
C TRP A 549 10.85 12.62 29.05
N THR A 550 10.64 12.16 30.28
CA THR A 550 10.74 10.75 30.65
C THR A 550 9.35 10.12 30.60
N PHE A 551 9.23 8.96 29.96
CA PHE A 551 7.96 8.23 29.83
C PHE A 551 7.99 6.98 30.71
N ASN A 552 7.17 6.98 31.76
CA ASN A 552 6.91 5.77 32.52
C ASN A 552 5.79 4.99 31.83
N MET A 553 6.10 3.80 31.33
CA MET A 553 5.12 2.98 30.60
C MET A 553 4.15 2.23 31.53
N ASN A 554 4.35 2.31 32.84
CA ASN A 554 3.42 1.72 33.81
C ASN A 554 2.20 2.64 33.99
N PRO A 555 0.98 2.07 34.09
CA PRO A 555 -0.21 2.84 34.42
C PRO A 555 -0.06 3.57 35.76
N ALA A 556 -0.64 4.77 35.85
CA ALA A 556 -0.75 5.52 37.09
C ALA A 556 -1.53 4.72 38.14
N ALA A 557 -1.20 4.90 39.40
CA ALA A 557 -1.86 4.19 40.48
C ALA A 557 -3.31 4.70 40.64
N HIS A 558 -4.27 3.77 40.66
CA HIS A 558 -5.70 4.08 40.80
C HIS A 558 -6.19 3.94 42.24
N GLN A 559 -7.06 4.86 42.66
CA GLN A 559 -7.78 4.82 43.92
C GLN A 559 -9.28 4.72 43.66
N GLN A 560 -9.94 3.72 44.25
CA GLN A 560 -11.37 3.46 44.02
C GLN A 560 -12.32 4.46 44.71
N GLN A 561 -11.83 5.26 45.65
CA GLN A 561 -12.65 6.16 46.46
C GLN A 561 -11.86 7.41 46.83
N GLY A 562 -12.54 8.56 46.90
CA GLY A 562 -11.94 9.84 47.32
C GLY A 562 -11.82 10.87 46.20
N GLY A 563 -12.21 10.50 44.98
CA GLY A 563 -12.39 11.38 43.83
C GLY A 563 -13.64 12.24 43.97
N ASN A 564 -14.01 12.90 42.88
CA ASN A 564 -15.09 13.86 42.77
C ASN A 564 -16.02 13.48 41.60
N PRO A 565 -16.88 12.44 41.70
CA PRO A 565 -17.36 11.78 42.93
C PRO A 565 -16.78 10.38 43.24
N ASP A 566 -16.10 9.74 42.30
CA ASP A 566 -15.78 8.29 42.34
C ASP A 566 -14.29 8.01 42.63
N GLY A 567 -13.66 7.21 41.77
CA GLY A 567 -12.23 6.92 41.81
C GLY A 567 -11.42 8.05 41.18
N PHE A 568 -10.10 8.00 41.35
CA PHE A 568 -9.15 8.97 40.82
C PHE A 568 -7.77 8.33 40.71
N ILE A 569 -6.83 8.96 40.01
CA ILE A 569 -5.44 8.47 39.95
C ILE A 569 -4.52 9.28 40.85
N ILE A 570 -3.49 8.63 41.39
CA ILE A 570 -2.49 9.23 42.26
C ILE A 570 -1.08 9.08 41.72
N MET A 571 -0.20 9.98 42.16
CA MET A 571 1.23 9.94 41.88
C MET A 571 2.02 10.38 43.10
N ASP A 572 3.07 9.63 43.43
CA ASP A 572 4.09 10.02 44.40
C ASP A 572 5.30 10.67 43.71
N ASP A 573 6.15 11.34 44.50
CA ASP A 573 7.42 11.97 44.09
C ASP A 573 8.44 10.93 43.57
N ALA A 574 8.21 10.43 42.36
CA ALA A 574 9.02 9.40 41.73
C ALA A 574 10.01 9.96 40.70
N GLU A 575 9.77 11.16 40.16
CA GLU A 575 10.53 11.75 39.05
C GLU A 575 10.70 13.28 39.22
N LEU A 576 11.79 13.85 38.68
CA LEU A 576 12.02 15.30 38.68
C LEU A 576 10.95 16.01 37.82
N ASN A 577 10.20 16.97 38.38
CA ASN A 577 9.01 17.57 37.74
C ASN A 577 8.01 16.52 37.28
N ALA A 578 7.52 15.70 38.22
CA ALA A 578 6.54 14.66 37.96
C ALA A 578 5.24 15.20 37.36
N GLY A 579 4.63 14.40 36.49
CA GLY A 579 3.34 14.71 35.87
C GLY A 579 2.62 13.48 35.31
N TRP A 580 1.35 13.65 34.98
CA TRP A 580 0.54 12.61 34.34
C TRP A 580 0.51 12.78 32.82
N PHE A 581 0.67 11.68 32.09
CA PHE A 581 0.41 11.60 30.66
C PHE A 581 -0.93 10.98 30.34
N SER A 582 -1.60 11.59 29.37
CA SER A 582 -2.77 10.99 28.74
C SER A 582 -2.47 9.61 28.11
N PRO A 583 -3.52 8.80 27.89
CA PRO A 583 -3.40 7.52 27.22
C PRO A 583 -2.82 7.66 25.81
N GLU A 584 -2.11 6.62 25.34
CA GLU A 584 -1.52 6.60 23.99
C GLU A 584 -2.58 6.71 22.89
N ALA A 585 -3.79 6.20 23.13
CA ALA A 585 -4.92 6.29 22.21
C ALA A 585 -5.44 7.74 21.98
N TRP A 586 -4.95 8.71 22.75
CA TRP A 586 -5.27 10.13 22.54
C TRP A 586 -4.31 10.80 21.55
N ALA A 587 -3.18 10.19 21.20
CA ALA A 587 -2.22 10.75 20.25
C ALA A 587 -2.85 10.96 18.86
N GLY A 588 -2.44 12.02 18.16
CA GLY A 588 -2.88 12.34 16.81
C GLY A 588 -3.11 13.83 16.58
N ASP A 589 -4.06 14.14 15.69
CA ASP A 589 -4.40 15.51 15.31
C ASP A 589 -5.37 16.16 16.30
N TRP A 590 -4.89 17.14 17.05
CA TRP A 590 -5.63 17.85 18.10
C TRP A 590 -6.18 19.20 17.60
N ARG A 591 -6.02 19.53 16.32
CA ARG A 591 -6.60 20.75 15.76
C ARG A 591 -8.12 20.69 15.88
N GLY A 592 -8.69 21.71 16.51
CA GLY A 592 -10.13 21.82 16.77
C GLY A 592 -10.54 21.58 18.23
N TYR A 593 -9.67 21.05 19.09
CA TYR A 593 -9.91 21.16 20.53
C TYR A 593 -9.74 22.61 21.00
N GLU A 594 -10.60 23.01 21.92
CA GLU A 594 -10.71 24.38 22.43
C GLU A 594 -10.36 24.47 23.92
N SER A 595 -10.50 23.39 24.68
CA SER A 595 -10.19 23.39 26.12
C SER A 595 -9.66 22.04 26.63
N ILE A 596 -8.89 22.11 27.72
CA ILE A 596 -8.66 20.99 28.62
C ILE A 596 -9.06 21.39 30.03
N VAL A 597 -9.77 20.48 30.71
CA VAL A 597 -10.22 20.66 32.09
C VAL A 597 -9.88 19.43 32.93
N PHE A 598 -9.69 19.62 34.23
CA PHE A 598 -9.42 18.56 35.18
C PHE A 598 -9.56 19.06 36.63
N ASP A 599 -9.73 18.12 37.55
CA ASP A 599 -9.68 18.37 38.98
C ASP A 599 -8.35 17.86 39.55
N LEU A 600 -7.70 18.66 40.38
CA LEU A 600 -6.44 18.31 41.02
C LEU A 600 -6.51 18.52 42.53
N LYS A 601 -5.86 17.63 43.30
CA LYS A 601 -5.74 17.73 44.75
C LYS A 601 -4.36 17.33 45.22
N ILE A 602 -3.72 18.16 46.05
CA ILE A 602 -2.53 17.77 46.81
C ILE A 602 -2.99 17.02 48.08
N ILE A 603 -2.79 15.71 48.12
CA ILE A 603 -3.20 14.79 49.20
C ILE A 603 -2.18 14.75 50.33
N GLU A 604 -0.89 14.83 50.04
CA GLU A 604 0.16 15.00 51.05
C GLU A 604 1.01 16.21 50.70
N GLY A 605 1.17 17.13 51.66
CA GLY A 605 1.85 18.40 51.43
C GLY A 605 1.33 19.52 52.34
N THR A 606 2.12 20.58 52.50
CA THR A 606 1.74 21.75 53.29
C THR A 606 1.94 23.04 52.51
N VAL A 607 1.17 24.07 52.84
CA VAL A 607 1.27 25.40 52.23
C VAL A 607 2.67 26.02 52.38
N GLU A 608 3.42 25.67 53.43
CA GLU A 608 4.80 26.15 53.64
C GLU A 608 5.77 25.66 52.57
N ASN A 609 5.49 24.49 51.99
CA ASN A 609 6.33 23.86 50.98
C ASN A 609 5.78 24.04 49.56
N LEU A 610 4.66 24.73 49.38
CA LEU A 610 4.00 24.91 48.09
C LEU A 610 4.90 25.71 47.13
N LEU A 611 5.04 25.20 45.91
CA LEU A 611 5.78 25.87 44.84
C LEU A 611 5.05 27.11 44.36
N GLU A 612 5.82 28.06 43.84
CA GLU A 612 5.28 29.23 43.16
C GLU A 612 4.58 28.82 41.84
N PRO A 613 3.63 29.65 41.33
CA PRO A 613 2.99 29.40 40.04
C PRO A 613 3.98 29.12 38.91
N GLY A 614 3.61 28.20 38.03
CA GLY A 614 4.37 27.84 36.84
C GLY A 614 3.53 26.97 35.91
N TRP A 615 4.18 26.29 34.97
CA TRP A 615 3.50 25.43 34.01
C TRP A 615 2.66 24.38 34.73
N MET A 616 1.42 24.21 34.27
CA MET A 616 0.49 23.19 34.75
C MET A 616 0.14 22.22 33.64
N VAL A 617 -0.04 22.74 32.43
CA VAL A 617 -0.40 21.96 31.24
C VAL A 617 0.74 22.03 30.24
N ALA A 618 1.08 20.89 29.64
CA ALA A 618 1.91 20.84 28.46
C ALA A 618 1.31 19.96 27.36
N VAL A 619 1.29 20.43 26.12
CA VAL A 619 1.03 19.58 24.94
C VAL A 619 2.38 19.17 24.37
N ILE A 620 2.57 17.86 24.20
CA ILE A 620 3.81 17.28 23.69
C ILE A 620 3.65 16.95 22.22
N SER A 621 4.64 17.33 21.43
CA SER A 621 4.72 17.05 19.99
C SER A 621 6.16 16.71 19.60
N PRO A 622 6.41 15.91 18.54
CA PRO A 622 7.76 15.74 18.01
C PRO A 622 8.36 17.09 17.59
N HIS A 623 7.53 18.08 17.27
CA HIS A 623 7.93 19.45 16.87
C HIS A 623 8.19 20.38 18.06
N GLY A 624 8.29 19.84 19.27
CA GLY A 624 8.50 20.58 20.52
C GLY A 624 7.19 20.83 21.28
N ASN A 625 7.31 21.32 22.51
CA ASN A 625 6.18 21.35 23.44
C ASN A 625 5.49 22.73 23.46
N LEU A 626 4.22 22.74 23.88
CA LEU A 626 3.50 23.93 24.30
C LEU A 626 3.33 23.87 25.81
N PHE A 627 3.53 24.98 26.53
CA PHE A 627 3.36 25.06 27.99
C PHE A 627 2.40 26.18 28.35
N GLN A 628 1.54 25.93 29.32
CA GLN A 628 0.67 26.94 29.90
C GLN A 628 0.77 26.95 31.41
N ASP A 629 0.99 28.14 31.96
CA ASP A 629 1.13 28.37 33.40
C ASP A 629 -0.24 28.46 34.07
N CYS A 630 -0.34 27.91 35.29
CA CYS A 630 -1.51 28.18 36.13
C CYS A 630 -1.39 29.57 36.77
N ALA A 631 -2.48 30.34 36.76
CA ALA A 631 -2.55 31.58 37.53
C ALA A 631 -2.64 31.32 39.04
N GLU A 632 -3.25 30.20 39.42
CA GLU A 632 -3.47 29.82 40.81
C GLU A 632 -3.04 28.38 41.04
N VAL A 633 -2.07 28.19 41.94
CA VAL A 633 -1.56 26.87 42.33
C VAL A 633 -2.63 26.02 43.05
N PRO A 634 -2.46 24.69 43.09
CA PRO A 634 -3.37 23.80 43.79
C PRO A 634 -3.36 24.05 45.29
N ILE A 635 -4.49 23.75 45.95
CA ILE A 635 -4.64 23.96 47.38
C ILE A 635 -4.45 22.61 48.09
N PRO A 636 -3.54 22.50 49.07
CA PRO A 636 -3.39 21.30 49.88
C PRO A 636 -4.71 20.86 50.51
N GLN A 637 -5.01 19.57 50.38
CA GLN A 637 -6.20 18.88 50.89
C GLN A 637 -7.54 19.22 50.23
N GLU A 638 -7.56 20.07 49.21
CA GLU A 638 -8.79 20.49 48.53
C GLU A 638 -8.73 20.12 47.04
N TRP A 639 -9.85 19.63 46.51
CA TRP A 639 -10.03 19.47 45.07
C TRP A 639 -10.19 20.85 44.45
N LYS A 640 -9.40 21.13 43.42
CA LYS A 640 -9.47 22.36 42.65
C LYS A 640 -9.70 22.03 41.19
N HIS A 641 -10.74 22.63 40.64
CA HIS A 641 -11.09 22.54 39.23
C HIS A 641 -10.26 23.53 38.41
N TYR A 642 -9.73 23.06 37.29
CA TYR A 642 -8.94 23.82 36.34
C TYR A 642 -9.54 23.75 34.94
N GLU A 643 -9.54 24.89 34.26
CA GLU A 643 -9.82 25.01 32.83
C GLU A 643 -8.67 25.77 32.16
N PHE A 644 -8.21 25.24 31.02
CA PHE A 644 -7.17 25.83 30.21
C PHE A 644 -7.64 25.90 28.75
N ALA A 645 -7.57 27.10 28.18
CA ALA A 645 -7.93 27.32 26.77
C ALA A 645 -6.82 26.83 25.85
N LEU A 646 -7.18 26.11 24.80
CA LEU A 646 -6.25 25.59 23.79
C LEU A 646 -6.23 26.52 22.58
N THR A 647 -5.61 27.69 22.74
CA THR A 647 -5.42 28.65 21.64
C THR A 647 -3.96 29.11 21.54
N PRO A 648 -3.51 29.58 20.36
CA PRO A 648 -2.15 30.11 20.20
C PRO A 648 -1.82 31.21 21.22
N GLU A 649 -2.77 32.10 21.50
CA GLU A 649 -2.60 33.19 22.47
C GLU A 649 -2.43 32.67 23.90
N ALA A 650 -3.16 31.62 24.26
CA ALA A 650 -3.11 31.00 25.57
C ALA A 650 -1.74 30.38 25.88
N PHE A 651 -1.08 29.84 24.85
CA PHE A 651 0.28 29.29 24.92
C PHE A 651 1.38 30.31 24.59
N GLY A 652 1.02 31.53 24.18
CA GLY A 652 1.97 32.59 23.84
C GLY A 652 2.80 32.31 22.57
N VAL A 653 2.26 31.53 21.62
CA VAL A 653 2.95 31.12 20.38
C VAL A 653 2.24 31.65 19.12
N SER A 654 2.91 31.54 17.97
CA SER A 654 2.26 31.86 16.69
C SER A 654 1.21 30.79 16.30
N ARG A 655 0.22 31.17 15.50
CA ARG A 655 -0.78 30.22 14.98
C ARG A 655 -0.14 29.05 14.22
N GLY A 656 0.86 29.31 13.38
CA GLY A 656 1.54 28.24 12.63
C GLY A 656 2.27 27.25 13.52
N GLU A 657 2.93 27.72 14.57
CA GLU A 657 3.59 26.87 15.55
C GLU A 657 2.59 26.03 16.36
N PHE A 658 1.49 26.66 16.78
CA PHE A 658 0.40 25.97 17.48
C PHE A 658 -0.21 24.87 16.62
N GLU A 659 -0.63 25.18 15.40
CA GLU A 659 -1.27 24.23 14.48
C GLU A 659 -0.34 23.05 14.15
N MET A 660 0.96 23.29 13.94
CA MET A 660 1.95 22.24 13.70
C MET A 660 2.08 21.29 14.91
N LYS A 661 2.18 21.83 16.13
CA LYS A 661 2.32 21.02 17.35
C LYS A 661 1.04 20.29 17.72
N MET A 662 -0.12 20.91 17.48
CA MET A 662 -1.42 20.28 17.70
C MET A 662 -1.74 19.22 16.65
N ARG A 663 -1.30 19.38 15.39
CA ARG A 663 -1.49 18.38 14.33
C ARG A 663 -0.84 17.04 14.67
N ASP A 664 0.33 17.09 15.30
CA ASP A 664 1.11 15.91 15.68
C ASP A 664 1.25 15.88 17.22
N ALA A 665 0.13 15.79 17.95
CA ALA A 665 0.14 15.76 19.41
C ALA A 665 0.31 14.33 19.94
N ILE A 666 1.31 14.13 20.80
CA ILE A 666 1.63 12.83 21.42
C ILE A 666 0.76 12.60 22.66
N ALA A 667 0.72 13.60 23.53
CA ALA A 667 0.05 13.53 24.82
C ALA A 667 -0.11 14.93 25.42
N ILE A 668 -0.97 15.01 26.43
CA ILE A 668 -0.98 16.11 27.40
C ILE A 668 -0.26 15.68 28.67
N SER A 669 0.59 16.55 29.21
CA SER A 669 1.14 16.47 30.55
C SER A 669 0.34 17.37 31.48
N ILE A 670 -0.09 16.85 32.62
CA ILE A 670 -0.58 17.63 33.76
C ILE A 670 0.45 17.54 34.87
N ARG A 671 0.90 18.67 35.40
CA ARG A 671 1.94 18.71 36.43
C ARG A 671 1.44 18.18 37.78
N SER A 672 2.16 17.23 38.36
CA SER A 672 1.94 16.70 39.71
C SER A 672 2.83 17.39 40.74
N GLU A 673 4.06 17.78 40.38
CA GLU A 673 5.03 18.29 41.35
C GLU A 673 4.75 19.75 41.77
N TRP A 674 4.14 19.92 42.95
CA TRP A 674 3.72 21.21 43.51
C TRP A 674 4.23 21.46 44.93
N ILE A 675 4.86 20.48 45.59
CA ILE A 675 5.34 20.60 46.96
C ILE A 675 6.85 20.34 47.01
N ASN A 676 7.61 21.23 47.64
CA ASN A 676 8.99 20.94 47.99
C ASN A 676 9.03 19.84 49.08
N ASN A 677 9.64 18.68 48.78
CA ASN A 677 9.73 17.44 49.59
C ASN A 677 8.56 16.47 49.35
N MET A 678 8.29 15.55 50.30
CA MET A 678 7.29 14.48 50.11
C MET A 678 5.93 15.05 49.71
N GLU A 679 5.44 14.55 48.59
CA GLU A 679 4.19 14.96 47.97
C GLU A 679 3.42 13.73 47.46
N LEU A 680 2.10 13.88 47.41
CA LEU A 680 1.18 12.90 46.86
C LEU A 680 0.00 13.69 46.30
N GLU A 681 -0.25 13.58 45.00
CA GLU A 681 -1.36 14.27 44.36
C GLU A 681 -2.40 13.29 43.80
N GLY A 682 -3.61 13.80 43.63
CA GLY A 682 -4.70 13.17 42.92
C GLY A 682 -5.11 13.98 41.69
N LEU A 683 -5.37 13.29 40.59
CA LEU A 683 -5.94 13.83 39.36
C LEU A 683 -7.27 13.13 39.07
N ASP A 684 -8.29 13.92 38.71
CA ASP A 684 -9.64 13.45 38.41
C ASP A 684 -10.32 14.28 37.31
N ASN A 685 -11.42 13.77 36.74
CA ASN A 685 -12.31 14.47 35.81
C ASN A 685 -11.62 15.16 34.62
N VAL A 686 -10.69 14.48 33.96
CA VAL A 686 -9.99 15.08 32.81
C VAL A 686 -10.90 15.08 31.58
N ARG A 687 -11.01 16.22 30.90
CA ARG A 687 -11.67 16.30 29.59
C ARG A 687 -10.88 17.19 28.64
N LEU A 688 -10.61 16.66 27.45
CA LEU A 688 -10.04 17.39 26.32
C LEU A 688 -11.13 17.54 25.26
N SER A 689 -11.49 18.79 24.93
CA SER A 689 -12.79 19.07 24.34
C SER A 689 -12.80 20.14 23.24
N LYS A 690 -13.72 20.00 22.27
CA LYS A 690 -13.99 20.97 21.18
C LYS A 690 -14.82 22.16 21.62
N ALA A 691 -15.24 22.17 22.88
CA ALA A 691 -16.04 23.21 23.49
C ALA A 691 -15.44 23.66 24.83
N PRO A 692 -15.73 24.89 25.30
CA PRO A 692 -15.32 25.36 26.62
C PRO A 692 -16.13 24.70 27.75
N GLU A 693 -15.65 24.79 28.99
CA GLU A 693 -16.31 24.27 30.20
C GLU A 693 -17.75 24.80 30.34
N ALA A 694 -17.96 26.07 29.97
CA ALA A 694 -19.27 26.72 30.04
C ALA A 694 -20.34 26.02 29.18
N TYR A 695 -19.96 25.41 28.05
CA TYR A 695 -20.86 24.61 27.23
C TYR A 695 -21.25 23.32 27.96
N TRP A 696 -20.27 22.61 28.53
CA TRP A 696 -20.51 21.35 29.21
C TRP A 696 -21.34 21.51 30.50
N ASN A 697 -21.12 22.60 31.23
CA ASN A 697 -21.95 22.97 32.38
C ASN A 697 -23.40 23.26 31.97
N TRP A 698 -23.62 23.79 30.77
CA TRP A 698 -24.98 23.99 30.25
C TRP A 698 -25.62 22.67 29.83
N ILE A 699 -24.95 21.86 29.00
CA ILE A 699 -25.56 20.65 28.42
C ILE A 699 -25.81 19.55 29.45
N SER A 700 -24.98 19.47 30.49
CA SER A 700 -25.18 18.53 31.62
C SER A 700 -26.44 18.82 32.44
N GLY A 701 -27.07 19.99 32.26
CA GLY A 701 -28.39 20.28 32.82
C GLY A 701 -29.55 19.57 32.10
N TYR A 702 -29.31 19.06 30.89
CA TYR A 702 -30.32 18.43 30.03
C TYR A 702 -30.07 16.93 29.83
N LEU A 703 -28.80 16.53 29.75
CA LEU A 703 -28.41 15.15 29.44
C LEU A 703 -28.04 14.34 30.69
N THR A 704 -28.23 13.03 30.61
CA THR A 704 -27.76 12.08 31.63
C THR A 704 -26.25 11.87 31.56
N SER A 705 -25.67 11.31 32.64
CA SER A 705 -24.23 11.03 32.72
C SER A 705 -23.69 10.11 31.62
N VAL A 706 -24.56 9.23 31.08
CA VAL A 706 -24.26 8.30 29.98
C VAL A 706 -24.34 9.02 28.63
N GLU A 707 -25.35 9.86 28.42
CA GLU A 707 -25.48 10.65 27.19
C GLU A 707 -24.35 11.67 27.04
N LEU A 708 -23.83 12.20 28.15
CA LEU A 708 -22.65 13.08 28.17
C LEU A 708 -21.35 12.40 27.74
N GLU A 709 -21.30 11.07 27.69
CA GLU A 709 -20.15 10.30 27.22
C GLU A 709 -20.24 9.97 25.73
N ASP A 710 -21.40 10.17 25.11
CA ASP A 710 -21.62 9.93 23.68
C ASP A 710 -21.55 11.26 22.91
N GLU A 711 -20.43 11.49 22.22
CA GLU A 711 -20.24 12.70 21.42
C GLU A 711 -21.31 12.87 20.33
N LEU A 712 -21.93 11.78 19.83
CA LEU A 712 -23.01 11.88 18.86
C LEU A 712 -24.30 12.47 19.45
N ILE A 713 -24.38 12.58 20.77
CA ILE A 713 -25.49 13.18 21.51
C ILE A 713 -25.04 14.49 22.15
N SER A 714 -23.96 14.50 22.93
CA SER A 714 -23.54 15.66 23.72
C SER A 714 -22.48 16.52 23.05
N GLY A 715 -21.93 16.09 21.92
CA GLY A 715 -20.89 16.81 21.21
C GLY A 715 -21.38 18.16 20.70
N LYS A 716 -20.46 19.12 20.56
CA LYS A 716 -20.74 20.49 20.10
C LYS A 716 -21.58 20.55 18.82
N TRP A 717 -21.35 19.63 17.90
CA TRP A 717 -21.99 19.56 16.59
C TRP A 717 -23.08 18.49 16.48
N ALA A 718 -23.40 17.80 17.58
CA ALA A 718 -24.52 16.86 17.62
C ALA A 718 -25.85 17.63 17.66
N ASP A 719 -26.91 16.93 17.28
CA ASP A 719 -28.30 17.40 17.28
C ASP A 719 -29.11 16.33 18.02
N ALA A 720 -29.18 16.49 19.35
CA ALA A 720 -29.67 15.44 20.24
C ALA A 720 -31.18 15.19 20.11
N ASP A 721 -31.96 16.24 19.82
CA ASP A 721 -33.42 16.17 19.65
C ASP A 721 -33.88 16.07 18.19
N GLN A 722 -32.95 16.18 17.23
CA GLN A 722 -33.14 16.02 15.79
C GLN A 722 -34.04 17.10 15.18
N ASP A 723 -34.00 18.32 15.73
CA ASP A 723 -34.77 19.47 15.21
C ASP A 723 -34.04 20.22 14.09
N GLY A 724 -32.77 19.87 13.82
CA GLY A 724 -31.91 20.45 12.81
C GLY A 724 -30.97 21.55 13.33
N ALA A 725 -30.99 21.88 14.62
CA ALA A 725 -30.01 22.73 15.28
C ALA A 725 -28.97 21.88 16.01
N SER A 726 -27.70 22.27 15.91
CA SER A 726 -26.66 21.65 16.73
C SER A 726 -26.71 22.14 18.18
N ASN A 727 -26.24 21.31 19.11
CA ASN A 727 -26.09 21.67 20.53
C ASN A 727 -25.32 22.98 20.72
N TRP A 728 -24.37 23.30 19.84
CA TRP A 728 -23.68 24.59 19.87
C TRP A 728 -24.56 25.76 19.49
N GLU A 729 -25.35 25.63 18.43
CA GLU A 729 -26.31 26.67 18.02
C GLU A 729 -27.33 26.91 19.14
N GLU A 730 -27.75 25.84 19.80
CA GLU A 730 -28.64 25.89 20.93
C GLU A 730 -28.00 26.47 22.19
N TYR A 731 -26.75 26.14 22.49
CA TYR A 731 -25.99 26.77 23.55
C TYR A 731 -25.87 28.28 23.29
N VAL A 732 -25.58 28.69 22.06
CA VAL A 732 -25.51 30.10 21.66
C VAL A 732 -26.89 30.76 21.79
N ALA A 733 -27.96 30.10 21.38
CA ALA A 733 -29.34 30.62 21.42
C ALA A 733 -30.01 30.52 22.81
N LEU A 734 -29.46 29.71 23.71
CA LEU A 734 -30.03 29.26 24.97
C LEU A 734 -31.41 28.59 24.81
N THR A 735 -31.51 27.68 23.84
CA THR A 735 -32.62 26.71 23.70
C THR A 735 -32.30 25.40 24.45
N ALA A 736 -33.24 24.46 24.49
CA ALA A 736 -33.11 23.18 25.20
C ALA A 736 -32.80 22.06 24.19
N PRO A 737 -31.63 21.41 24.31
CA PRO A 737 -31.14 20.42 23.33
C PRO A 737 -31.82 19.06 23.38
N ASP A 738 -32.75 18.87 24.30
CA ASP A 738 -33.54 17.67 24.50
C ASP A 738 -35.03 17.88 24.17
N ASP A 739 -35.41 19.06 23.65
CA ASP A 739 -36.79 19.41 23.32
C ASP A 739 -36.89 20.05 21.92
N PRO A 740 -37.36 19.30 20.90
CA PRO A 740 -37.41 19.77 19.51
C PRO A 740 -38.47 20.85 19.28
N LEU A 741 -39.21 21.25 20.32
CA LEU A 741 -40.13 22.39 20.29
C LEU A 741 -39.51 23.68 20.87
N SER A 742 -38.39 23.56 21.57
CA SER A 742 -37.65 24.68 22.11
C SER A 742 -37.00 25.46 20.97
N ARG A 743 -37.31 26.75 20.88
CA ARG A 743 -36.80 27.59 19.77
C ARG A 743 -36.56 29.01 20.22
N PHE A 744 -35.61 29.66 19.55
CA PHE A 744 -35.42 31.10 19.67
C PHE A 744 -36.52 31.84 18.89
N ASP A 745 -37.49 32.39 19.62
CA ASP A 745 -38.65 33.05 19.00
C ASP A 745 -38.30 34.48 18.53
N VAL A 746 -38.54 34.73 17.24
CA VAL A 746 -38.42 36.06 16.62
C VAL A 746 -39.78 36.44 16.05
N ARG A 747 -40.34 37.51 16.58
CA ARG A 747 -41.59 38.09 16.09
C ARG A 747 -41.27 39.27 15.17
N VAL A 748 -41.91 39.31 14.02
CA VAL A 748 -41.90 40.49 13.15
C VAL A 748 -43.33 41.00 12.98
N GLU A 749 -43.55 42.27 13.30
CA GLU A 749 -44.84 42.93 13.14
C GLU A 749 -44.70 44.18 12.28
N ARG A 750 -45.57 44.33 11.27
CA ARG A 750 -45.63 45.55 10.46
C ARG A 750 -46.48 46.60 11.18
N THR A 751 -45.88 47.74 11.47
CA THR A 751 -46.54 48.88 12.13
C THR A 751 -46.74 50.03 11.14
N VAL A 752 -47.28 51.16 11.61
CA VAL A 752 -47.37 52.39 10.81
C VAL A 752 -46.00 53.03 10.55
N ASP A 753 -45.01 52.72 11.38
CA ASP A 753 -43.68 53.34 11.37
C ASP A 753 -42.60 52.44 10.72
N GLY A 754 -42.94 51.20 10.35
CA GLY A 754 -42.02 50.24 9.72
C GLY A 754 -42.28 48.79 10.10
N PHE A 755 -41.20 48.01 10.24
CA PHE A 755 -41.24 46.65 10.79
C PHE A 755 -40.62 46.65 12.20
N GLU A 756 -41.37 46.14 13.18
CA GLU A 756 -40.89 45.89 14.53
C GLU A 756 -40.43 44.43 14.65
N ILE A 757 -39.16 44.23 14.97
CA ILE A 757 -38.53 42.92 15.16
C ILE A 757 -38.35 42.72 16.66
N GLY A 758 -39.18 41.86 17.25
CA GLY A 758 -39.16 41.51 18.67
C GLY A 758 -38.48 40.16 18.92
N TYR A 759 -37.57 40.11 19.89
CA TYR A 759 -36.90 38.87 20.33
C TYR A 759 -36.53 38.96 21.81
N PHE A 760 -36.41 37.84 22.51
CA PHE A 760 -36.01 37.83 23.94
C PHE A 760 -34.48 37.82 24.05
N GLY A 761 -33.89 38.92 24.52
CA GLY A 761 -32.44 39.03 24.67
C GLY A 761 -31.97 38.49 26.02
N ARG A 762 -31.01 37.56 26.02
CA ARG A 762 -30.43 36.93 27.23
C ARG A 762 -29.10 37.57 27.62
N VAL A 763 -28.86 37.70 28.93
CA VAL A 763 -27.56 38.18 29.43
C VAL A 763 -26.44 37.21 28.99
N GLY A 764 -25.27 37.76 28.66
CA GLY A 764 -24.15 36.95 28.17
C GLY A 764 -24.24 36.55 26.70
N ARG A 765 -25.15 37.18 25.93
CA ARG A 765 -25.25 37.06 24.47
C ARG A 765 -25.30 38.44 23.82
N LEU A 766 -24.78 38.54 22.60
CA LEU A 766 -24.85 39.71 21.74
C LEU A 766 -25.80 39.44 20.57
N TYR A 767 -26.68 40.39 20.27
CA TYR A 767 -27.72 40.29 19.25
C TYR A 767 -27.48 41.31 18.14
N GLN A 768 -27.63 40.89 16.89
CA GLN A 768 -27.55 41.75 15.71
C GLN A 768 -28.70 41.44 14.76
N VAL A 769 -29.49 42.45 14.40
CA VAL A 769 -30.55 42.28 13.40
C VAL A 769 -29.96 42.47 11.99
N TRP A 770 -30.39 41.59 11.08
CA TRP A 770 -30.07 41.62 9.67
C TRP A 770 -31.33 41.64 8.84
N LYS A 771 -31.23 42.19 7.63
CA LYS A 771 -32.34 42.33 6.69
C LYS A 771 -31.92 41.90 5.28
N THR A 772 -32.83 41.28 4.55
CA THR A 772 -32.74 41.12 3.09
C THR A 772 -34.11 41.31 2.43
N ALA A 773 -34.12 41.66 1.14
CA ALA A 773 -35.31 41.61 0.29
C ALA A 773 -35.45 40.27 -0.46
N ASP A 774 -34.40 39.44 -0.48
CA ASP A 774 -34.31 38.21 -1.27
C ASP A 774 -33.58 37.11 -0.50
N LEU A 775 -34.33 36.08 -0.07
CA LEU A 775 -33.76 34.92 0.61
C LEU A 775 -32.87 34.06 -0.30
N SER A 776 -33.00 34.19 -1.63
CA SER A 776 -32.23 33.39 -2.59
C SER A 776 -30.81 33.90 -2.84
N ALA A 777 -30.47 35.08 -2.31
CA ALA A 777 -29.15 35.71 -2.43
C ALA A 777 -28.50 35.87 -1.04
N PRO A 778 -27.73 34.88 -0.52
CA PRO A 778 -27.15 34.92 0.83
C PRO A 778 -26.25 36.14 1.10
N GLU A 779 -25.62 36.70 0.08
CA GLU A 779 -24.80 37.91 0.15
C GLU A 779 -25.61 39.20 0.31
N SER A 780 -26.93 39.15 0.14
CA SER A 780 -27.82 40.31 0.20
C SER A 780 -28.24 40.70 1.63
N TRP A 781 -27.88 39.90 2.63
CA TRP A 781 -28.15 40.20 4.04
C TRP A 781 -27.30 41.38 4.50
N VAL A 782 -27.96 42.47 4.92
CA VAL A 782 -27.31 43.66 5.47
C VAL A 782 -27.66 43.85 6.94
N VAL A 783 -26.69 44.34 7.70
CA VAL A 783 -26.84 44.70 9.11
C VAL A 783 -27.82 45.87 9.25
N VAL A 784 -28.83 45.73 10.09
CA VAL A 784 -29.76 46.81 10.44
C VAL A 784 -29.77 47.00 11.95
N GLY A 785 -29.27 48.15 12.41
CA GLY A 785 -29.15 48.47 13.83
C GLY A 785 -27.80 48.11 14.46
N PRO A 786 -27.54 48.59 15.69
CA PRO A 786 -26.33 48.24 16.42
C PRO A 786 -26.39 46.79 16.90
N MET A 787 -25.21 46.22 17.15
CA MET A 787 -25.10 44.99 17.91
C MET A 787 -25.26 45.33 19.39
N GLU A 788 -26.15 44.62 20.09
CA GLU A 788 -26.52 44.96 21.46
C GLU A 788 -26.40 43.75 22.40
N PRO A 789 -25.98 43.94 23.66
CA PRO A 789 -26.06 42.90 24.67
C PRO A 789 -27.51 42.61 25.06
N GLY A 790 -27.80 41.34 25.37
CA GLY A 790 -29.08 40.96 25.97
C GLY A 790 -29.15 41.29 27.47
N GLU A 791 -30.38 41.44 27.97
CA GLU A 791 -30.68 41.97 29.32
C GLU A 791 -31.77 41.15 30.04
N ASP A 792 -31.97 39.89 29.65
CA ASP A 792 -33.06 39.01 30.11
C ASP A 792 -34.45 39.65 29.98
N ALA A 793 -34.70 40.28 28.84
CA ALA A 793 -35.94 40.99 28.54
C ALA A 793 -36.29 40.94 27.05
N MET A 794 -37.56 41.21 26.73
CA MET A 794 -37.96 41.45 25.35
C MET A 794 -37.25 42.69 24.79
N ARG A 795 -36.55 42.49 23.66
CA ARG A 795 -35.92 43.54 22.86
C ARG A 795 -36.76 43.75 21.61
N THR A 796 -36.75 44.99 21.13
CA THR A 796 -37.43 45.39 19.89
C THR A 796 -36.50 46.25 19.07
N TYR A 797 -36.30 45.90 17.80
CA TYR A 797 -35.65 46.76 16.81
C TYR A 797 -36.70 47.26 15.81
N MET A 798 -36.71 48.56 15.53
CA MET A 798 -37.60 49.17 14.55
C MET A 798 -36.83 49.46 13.26
N ASP A 799 -37.17 48.74 12.18
CA ASP A 799 -36.67 49.03 10.84
C ASP A 799 -37.63 50.03 10.15
N PRO A 800 -37.19 51.28 9.87
CA PRO A 800 -38.07 52.34 9.35
C PRO A 800 -38.38 52.20 7.85
N ALA A 801 -38.08 51.05 7.24
CA ALA A 801 -38.10 50.89 5.80
C ALA A 801 -39.51 50.79 5.21
N VAL A 802 -39.64 51.26 3.97
CA VAL A 802 -40.89 51.33 3.20
C VAL A 802 -41.02 50.15 2.22
N ASP A 803 -40.14 49.15 2.32
CA ASP A 803 -40.06 48.04 1.37
C ASP A 803 -41.39 47.26 1.35
N PRO A 804 -41.88 46.84 0.17
CA PRO A 804 -43.14 46.11 0.06
C PRO A 804 -43.08 44.73 0.71
N ALA A 805 -41.87 44.15 0.83
CA ALA A 805 -41.56 42.93 1.56
C ALA A 805 -40.10 42.96 2.03
N ALA A 806 -39.83 42.42 3.22
CA ALA A 806 -38.50 42.25 3.79
C ALA A 806 -38.46 40.98 4.64
N PHE A 807 -37.30 40.34 4.68
CA PHE A 807 -36.98 39.23 5.56
C PHE A 807 -35.99 39.71 6.61
N PHE A 808 -36.17 39.25 7.84
CA PHE A 808 -35.32 39.60 8.97
C PHE A 808 -34.77 38.34 9.61
N ARG A 809 -33.56 38.41 10.14
CA ARG A 809 -33.00 37.42 11.05
C ARG A 809 -32.29 38.13 12.19
N VAL A 810 -32.24 37.47 13.34
CA VAL A 810 -31.49 37.94 14.51
C VAL A 810 -30.30 37.00 14.65
N GLY A 811 -29.09 37.53 14.44
CA GLY A 811 -27.85 36.80 14.71
C GLY A 811 -27.51 36.89 16.19
N ILE A 812 -27.09 35.78 16.78
CA ILE A 812 -26.69 35.65 18.18
C ILE A 812 -25.23 35.24 18.22
N ARG A 813 -24.45 35.81 19.15
CA ARG A 813 -23.07 35.35 19.43
C ARG A 813 -22.73 35.50 20.91
N ILE A 814 -21.75 34.72 21.36
CA ILE A 814 -21.17 34.84 22.69
C ILE A 814 -20.16 36.02 22.67
N PRO A 815 -20.07 36.84 23.74
CA PRO A 815 -19.19 38.02 23.82
C PRO A 815 -17.72 37.80 23.49
#